data_AF-A0A3D3TTQ5-F1
#
_entry.id   AF-A0A3D3TTQ5-F1
#
_cell.length_a   1.000
_cell.length_b   1.000
_cell.length_c   1.000
_cell.angle_alpha   90.00
_cell.angle_beta   90.00
_cell.angle_gamma   90.00
#
_symmetry.space_group_name_H-M   'P 1'
#
loop_
_entity.id
_entity.type
_entity.pdbx_description
1 polymer ?
#
loop_
_entity_poly.entity_id
_entity_poly.type
_entity_poly.pdbx_seq_one_letter_code
_entity_poly.pdbx_strand_id
1 'polypeptide(L)'
;MDNNIAMGKLPVVWGDKRIKDITFSVTEECNLRCKYCYMTGKNNVKKMSFETAKKAIDYILEDRKTFNELGVIWNFIGGEPFLEMDLIDKITDYIKIRTYELNHPWFDKYRLNFSSNGILYNHPKVQEYIKKNRKHLSIGLSVDGNKEKHDLQRVKLDGTGSYDDVVKNVPLWLEQFPESGTKSTFAHGDIKYLKDSIINLWDLGISQVAANVVFEDVWDEEDPCIFEEQLKALGDYILENKLWDKYTVSFFDPNKGFPLLESELKSNSCGAGRMLAIDCDGNFYPCVRFLDFSMTNRKGRKIGDISNGMDLDKVRPFLELNTLKESEDKCLECEVATGCTGCTGFNYDCYGTIYKKATYICEMHKANVRANEYYWNKFEKVTGMKSPRREIEEERKKIDISEKYMLFITSDKATPHCLYENNGGDNVMSEEIFNKGLSFCEDNNFMPVILEDNNNKFKYDGESSLTIMKGISDRKDVNGVSVLNMSEEHIIEDYNDACIVNVHKENINELASFIRKIKENYSRINLIIKDIQYWDEKDIEIYSNELDKLIKIIVESYKNNEVIDVNVLTDIFELQEHNRCSAGVYTYALAPNGKIYMCPAVYFSDDMKYIGSIEDGILEDFKEEFRTKNLVMC
;
A
#
# COMPACT_ATOMS: atom_id res chain seq x y z
N MET A 1 24.60 -0.05 18.38
CA MET A 1 25.19 -0.51 17.11
C MET A 1 24.08 -0.42 16.10
N ASP A 2 24.21 0.43 15.09
CA ASP A 2 23.15 0.59 14.10
C ASP A 2 22.95 -0.72 13.34
N ASN A 3 21.79 -1.35 13.53
CA ASN A 3 21.36 -2.62 12.93
C ASN A 3 21.05 -2.43 11.43
N ASN A 4 22.06 -2.11 10.63
CA ASN A 4 21.84 -1.78 9.22
C ASN A 4 21.70 -3.04 8.35
N ILE A 5 20.54 -3.71 8.43
CA ILE A 5 20.21 -4.87 7.59
C ILE A 5 19.73 -4.36 6.23
N ALA A 6 20.52 -4.64 5.18
CA ALA A 6 20.26 -4.27 3.80
C ALA A 6 19.53 -5.39 3.02
N MET A 7 19.70 -6.64 3.43
CA MET A 7 19.16 -7.81 2.71
C MET A 7 17.65 -7.70 2.49
N GLY A 8 17.23 -7.95 1.24
CA GLY A 8 15.83 -7.90 0.82
C GLY A 8 15.30 -6.50 0.52
N LYS A 9 16.02 -5.43 0.87
CA LYS A 9 15.63 -4.04 0.59
C LYS A 9 16.25 -3.57 -0.72
N LEU A 10 15.42 -3.17 -1.67
CA LEU A 10 15.86 -2.50 -2.91
C LEU A 10 15.88 -0.97 -2.71
N PRO A 11 16.69 -0.23 -3.48
CA PRO A 11 16.81 1.22 -3.33
C PRO A 11 15.49 1.94 -3.60
N VAL A 12 15.30 3.08 -2.93
CA VAL A 12 14.13 3.94 -3.10
C VAL A 12 14.15 4.57 -4.50
N VAL A 13 13.05 4.42 -5.23
CA VAL A 13 12.87 5.06 -6.54
C VAL A 13 12.80 6.57 -6.38
N TRP A 14 13.47 7.31 -7.27
CA TRP A 14 13.53 8.77 -7.22
C TRP A 14 12.13 9.41 -7.25
N GLY A 15 11.84 10.23 -6.23
CA GLY A 15 10.69 11.13 -6.16
C GLY A 15 9.32 10.51 -5.85
N ASP A 16 9.24 9.20 -5.57
CA ASP A 16 8.03 8.47 -5.15
C ASP A 16 6.82 8.51 -6.13
N LYS A 17 5.59 8.27 -5.64
CA LYS A 17 4.34 8.25 -6.41
C LYS A 17 3.97 9.61 -7.04
N ARG A 18 4.69 10.68 -6.72
CA ARG A 18 4.48 12.05 -7.23
C ARG A 18 5.23 12.35 -8.53
N ILE A 19 5.89 11.35 -9.12
CA ILE A 19 6.64 11.46 -10.36
C ILE A 19 5.94 10.72 -11.50
N LYS A 20 5.93 11.33 -12.68
CA LYS A 20 5.44 10.71 -13.90
C LYS A 20 6.51 9.84 -14.53
N ASP A 21 6.17 8.60 -14.88
CA ASP A 21 7.02 7.72 -15.67
C ASP A 21 6.56 7.73 -17.13
N ILE A 22 7.44 8.18 -18.04
CA ILE A 22 7.19 8.21 -19.48
C ILE A 22 8.29 7.46 -20.20
N THR A 23 7.91 6.38 -20.87
CA THR A 23 8.81 5.47 -21.56
C THR A 23 8.72 5.60 -23.08
N PHE A 24 9.80 6.02 -23.72
CA PHE A 24 9.97 5.97 -25.17
C PHE A 24 10.58 4.63 -25.59
N SER A 25 9.84 3.86 -26.41
CA SER A 25 10.38 2.73 -27.14
C SER A 25 10.97 3.22 -28.45
N VAL A 26 12.26 3.57 -28.45
CA VAL A 26 12.90 4.27 -29.57
C VAL A 26 13.19 3.38 -30.79
N THR A 27 13.20 2.07 -30.59
CA THR A 27 13.41 1.06 -31.64
C THR A 27 12.82 -0.28 -31.23
N GLU A 28 12.35 -1.08 -32.19
CA GLU A 28 12.03 -2.50 -31.96
C GLU A 28 13.26 -3.41 -32.19
N GLU A 29 14.40 -2.83 -32.58
CA GLU A 29 15.63 -3.55 -32.86
C GLU A 29 16.40 -3.85 -31.57
N CYS A 30 16.97 -5.05 -31.50
CA CYS A 30 17.89 -5.46 -30.45
C CYS A 30 19.04 -6.25 -31.08
N ASN A 31 20.25 -6.05 -30.58
CA ASN A 31 21.43 -6.87 -30.90
C ASN A 31 21.44 -8.23 -30.15
N LEU A 32 20.42 -8.51 -29.32
CA LEU A 32 20.20 -9.79 -28.65
C LEU A 32 18.83 -10.40 -29.00
N ARG A 33 18.72 -11.71 -28.78
CA ARG A 33 17.49 -12.52 -28.86
C ARG A 33 17.32 -13.32 -27.57
N CYS A 34 17.25 -12.63 -26.43
CA CYS A 34 17.13 -13.30 -25.14
C CYS A 34 15.87 -14.18 -25.12
N LYS A 35 16.00 -15.44 -24.65
CA LYS A 35 14.94 -16.44 -24.75
C LYS A 35 13.72 -16.12 -23.88
N TYR A 36 13.93 -15.56 -22.69
CA TYR A 36 12.85 -15.13 -21.80
C TYR A 36 12.28 -13.74 -22.16
N CYS A 37 12.74 -13.10 -23.24
CA CYS A 37 12.39 -11.69 -23.47
C CYS A 37 10.91 -11.55 -23.82
N TYR A 38 10.21 -10.74 -23.04
CA TYR A 38 8.80 -10.45 -23.30
C TYR A 38 8.56 -9.62 -24.56
N MET A 39 9.58 -8.96 -25.11
CA MET A 39 9.53 -8.26 -26.41
C MET A 39 9.82 -9.25 -27.52
N THR A 40 8.83 -10.05 -27.88
CA THR A 40 8.97 -11.18 -28.81
C THR A 40 8.98 -10.74 -30.28
N GLY A 41 8.34 -9.61 -30.62
CA GLY A 41 8.22 -9.09 -31.99
C GLY A 41 9.39 -8.24 -32.51
N LYS A 42 10.60 -8.38 -31.93
CA LYS A 42 11.78 -7.56 -32.28
C LYS A 42 12.13 -7.63 -33.77
N ASN A 43 12.34 -6.48 -34.39
CA ASN A 43 12.71 -6.34 -35.80
C ASN A 43 13.60 -5.10 -36.03
N ASN A 44 14.25 -5.00 -37.19
CA ASN A 44 15.13 -3.87 -37.54
C ASN A 44 14.44 -2.80 -38.40
N VAL A 45 13.12 -2.87 -38.57
CA VAL A 45 12.36 -2.00 -39.48
C VAL A 45 11.79 -0.80 -38.73
N LYS A 46 11.21 -1.02 -37.55
CA LYS A 46 10.56 0.05 -36.78
C LYS A 46 11.53 0.80 -35.87
N LYS A 47 11.77 2.06 -36.24
CA LYS A 47 12.59 3.03 -35.50
C LYS A 47 11.82 4.33 -35.34
N MET A 48 11.87 4.91 -34.15
CA MET A 48 11.20 6.18 -33.88
C MET A 48 11.86 7.31 -34.67
N SER A 49 11.06 8.17 -35.30
CA SER A 49 11.57 9.39 -35.90
C SER A 49 11.68 10.51 -34.85
N PHE A 50 12.62 11.45 -35.05
CA PHE A 50 12.71 12.62 -34.17
C PHE A 50 11.42 13.46 -34.19
N GLU A 51 10.75 13.58 -35.34
CA GLU A 51 9.48 14.31 -35.45
C GLU A 51 8.34 13.63 -34.67
N THR A 52 8.30 12.30 -34.65
CA THR A 52 7.35 11.54 -33.81
C THR A 52 7.58 11.84 -32.33
N ALA A 53 8.84 11.74 -31.89
CA ALA A 53 9.20 12.03 -30.50
C ALA A 53 8.87 13.47 -30.11
N LYS A 54 9.20 14.42 -30.99
CA LYS A 54 8.93 15.85 -30.82
C LYS A 54 7.45 16.12 -30.56
N LYS A 55 6.57 15.58 -31.42
CA LYS A 55 5.11 15.72 -31.26
C LYS A 55 4.61 15.13 -29.95
N ALA A 56 5.15 13.98 -29.53
CA ALA A 56 4.80 13.38 -28.25
C ALA A 56 5.20 14.27 -27.08
N ILE A 57 6.42 14.82 -27.13
CA ILE A 57 6.95 15.72 -26.09
C ILE A 57 6.13 16.99 -26.02
N ASP A 58 5.80 17.61 -27.16
CA ASP A 58 4.97 18.82 -27.20
C ASP A 58 3.60 18.54 -26.59
N TYR A 59 2.92 17.45 -26.97
CA TYR A 59 1.66 17.03 -26.36
C TYR A 59 1.76 16.89 -24.83
N ILE A 60 2.78 16.18 -24.34
CA ILE A 60 2.96 15.91 -22.91
C ILE A 60 3.23 17.20 -22.12
N LEU A 61 4.11 18.07 -22.64
CA LEU A 61 4.53 19.27 -21.92
C LEU A 61 3.48 20.39 -21.97
N GLU A 62 2.62 20.40 -23.00
CA GLU A 62 1.55 21.39 -23.17
C GLU A 62 0.26 21.01 -22.42
N ASP A 63 -0.06 19.71 -22.30
CA ASP A 63 -1.22 19.23 -21.52
C ASP A 63 -0.92 19.14 -20.00
N ARG A 64 -0.79 20.31 -19.37
CA ARG A 64 -0.52 20.42 -17.93
C ARG A 64 -1.63 19.91 -17.03
N LYS A 65 -2.82 19.64 -17.56
CA LYS A 65 -3.94 19.11 -16.77
C LYS A 65 -3.77 17.61 -16.58
N THR A 66 -3.39 16.90 -17.65
CA THR A 66 -3.15 15.45 -17.62
C THR A 66 -1.79 15.11 -17.02
N PHE A 67 -0.78 15.96 -17.25
CA PHE A 67 0.60 15.78 -16.79
C PHE A 67 0.98 16.84 -15.75
N ASN A 68 0.46 16.67 -14.53
CA ASN A 68 0.57 17.63 -13.43
C ASN A 68 1.45 17.14 -12.26
N GLU A 69 2.18 16.04 -12.44
CA GLU A 69 3.07 15.46 -11.43
C GLU A 69 4.23 16.41 -11.07
N LEU A 70 4.85 16.22 -9.90
CA LEU A 70 5.91 17.14 -9.41
C LEU A 70 7.21 17.06 -10.22
N GLY A 71 7.42 15.95 -10.93
CA GLY A 71 8.58 15.70 -11.76
C GLY A 71 8.35 14.52 -12.69
N VAL A 72 9.36 14.20 -13.51
CA VAL A 72 9.24 13.18 -14.57
C VAL A 72 10.50 12.31 -14.69
N ILE A 73 10.30 11.02 -14.92
CA ILE A 73 11.35 10.10 -15.40
C ILE A 73 11.08 9.84 -16.87
N TRP A 74 12.02 10.26 -17.71
CA TRP A 74 12.07 9.93 -19.13
C TRP A 74 12.85 8.63 -19.30
N ASN A 75 12.13 7.53 -19.46
CA ASN A 75 12.68 6.22 -19.70
C ASN A 75 12.93 5.98 -21.19
N PHE A 76 14.10 5.48 -21.53
CA PHE A 76 14.44 5.03 -22.87
C PHE A 76 14.59 3.51 -22.87
N ILE A 77 13.75 2.87 -23.68
CA ILE A 77 13.74 1.44 -23.93
C ILE A 77 13.65 1.20 -25.45
N GLY A 78 13.54 -0.05 -25.83
CA GLY A 78 13.28 -0.53 -27.17
C GLY A 78 13.55 -2.02 -27.16
N GLY A 79 13.97 -2.58 -28.28
CA GLY A 79 14.76 -3.81 -28.22
C GLY A 79 16.09 -3.57 -27.49
N GLU A 80 16.88 -2.58 -27.91
CA GLU A 80 18.07 -2.06 -27.22
C GLU A 80 18.21 -0.54 -27.48
N PRO A 81 18.05 0.33 -26.46
CA PRO A 81 18.05 1.78 -26.66
C PRO A 81 19.40 2.35 -27.13
N PHE A 82 20.54 1.75 -26.75
CA PHE A 82 21.86 2.29 -27.16
C PHE A 82 22.15 2.20 -28.65
N LEU A 83 21.36 1.44 -29.42
CA LEU A 83 21.41 1.47 -30.88
C LEU A 83 21.01 2.83 -31.47
N GLU A 84 20.16 3.60 -30.76
CA GLU A 84 19.59 4.86 -31.23
C GLU A 84 20.06 6.07 -30.40
N MET A 85 21.31 6.04 -29.90
CA MET A 85 21.82 7.08 -28.99
C MET A 85 21.79 8.49 -29.61
N ASP A 86 22.03 8.64 -30.91
CA ASP A 86 21.95 9.96 -31.57
C ASP A 86 20.53 10.55 -31.55
N LEU A 87 19.52 9.70 -31.70
CA LEU A 87 18.11 10.12 -31.62
C LEU A 87 17.77 10.51 -30.18
N ILE A 88 18.16 9.68 -29.21
CA ILE A 88 17.92 9.94 -27.80
C ILE A 88 18.58 11.24 -27.35
N ASP A 89 19.80 11.53 -27.82
CA ASP A 89 20.47 12.79 -27.52
C ASP A 89 19.66 14.00 -27.99
N LYS A 90 19.18 13.96 -29.24
CA LYS A 90 18.28 14.99 -29.79
C LYS A 90 16.98 15.12 -29.02
N ILE A 91 16.36 14.00 -28.64
CA ILE A 91 15.14 13.98 -27.84
C ILE A 91 15.36 14.68 -26.50
N THR A 92 16.43 14.35 -25.78
CA THR A 92 16.67 14.93 -24.45
C THR A 92 17.07 16.39 -24.49
N ASP A 93 17.77 16.84 -25.54
CA ASP A 93 17.99 18.27 -25.75
C ASP A 93 16.68 19.01 -26.01
N TYR A 94 15.82 18.43 -26.85
CA TYR A 94 14.51 19.02 -27.13
C TYR A 94 13.64 19.13 -25.88
N ILE A 95 13.57 18.08 -25.05
CA ILE A 95 12.84 18.08 -23.77
C ILE A 95 13.32 19.25 -22.90
N LYS A 96 14.63 19.45 -22.73
CA LYS A 96 15.18 20.53 -21.90
C LYS A 96 14.87 21.91 -22.45
N ILE A 97 15.01 22.10 -23.77
CA ILE A 97 14.70 23.36 -24.43
C ILE A 97 13.21 23.68 -24.26
N ARG A 98 12.31 22.74 -24.56
CA ARG A 98 10.86 22.97 -24.45
C ARG A 98 10.40 23.18 -23.01
N THR A 99 10.93 22.41 -22.06
CA THR A 99 10.61 22.62 -20.65
C THR A 99 11.07 24.00 -20.16
N TYR A 100 12.21 24.51 -20.64
CA TYR A 100 12.66 25.88 -20.37
C TYR A 100 11.73 26.93 -21.00
N GLU A 101 11.44 26.81 -22.30
CA GLU A 101 10.59 27.73 -23.06
C GLU A 101 9.17 27.84 -22.47
N LEU A 102 8.62 26.73 -21.98
CA LEU A 102 7.29 26.65 -21.38
C LEU A 102 7.27 26.99 -19.88
N ASN A 103 8.41 27.36 -19.29
CA ASN A 103 8.60 27.52 -17.84
C ASN A 103 7.98 26.33 -17.05
N HIS A 104 8.27 25.11 -17.52
CA HIS A 104 7.67 23.88 -17.00
C HIS A 104 8.29 23.52 -15.64
N PRO A 105 7.48 23.10 -14.64
CA PRO A 105 7.99 22.63 -13.34
C PRO A 105 8.88 21.37 -13.42
N TRP A 106 9.03 20.78 -14.61
CA TRP A 106 9.87 19.61 -14.83
C TRP A 106 11.26 19.99 -15.35
N PHE A 107 11.52 21.27 -15.65
CA PHE A 107 12.79 21.74 -16.18
C PHE A 107 13.97 21.37 -15.26
N ASP A 108 13.78 21.43 -13.93
CA ASP A 108 14.76 21.06 -12.91
C ASP A 108 14.45 19.72 -12.23
N LYS A 109 13.21 19.22 -12.35
CA LYS A 109 12.72 18.00 -11.72
C LYS A 109 12.52 16.88 -12.73
N TYR A 110 13.61 16.43 -13.35
CA TYR A 110 13.59 15.28 -14.23
C TYR A 110 14.75 14.30 -13.98
N ARG A 111 14.55 13.05 -14.41
CA ARG A 111 15.57 12.01 -14.55
C ARG A 111 15.50 11.43 -15.97
N LEU A 112 16.65 11.15 -16.54
CA LEU A 112 16.81 10.39 -17.79
C LEU A 112 17.23 8.99 -17.39
N ASN A 113 16.44 7.97 -17.75
CA ASN A 113 16.68 6.60 -17.29
C ASN A 113 16.77 5.61 -18.46
N PHE A 114 17.70 4.65 -18.35
CA PHE A 114 17.94 3.64 -19.36
C PHE A 114 17.89 2.24 -18.76
N SER A 115 17.26 1.32 -19.49
CA SER A 115 17.42 -0.13 -19.28
C SER A 115 18.09 -0.72 -20.51
N SER A 116 19.34 -1.16 -20.39
CA SER A 116 20.14 -1.66 -21.51
C SER A 116 20.69 -3.06 -21.24
N ASN A 117 20.94 -3.82 -22.30
CA ASN A 117 21.73 -5.06 -22.23
C ASN A 117 23.22 -4.80 -21.98
N GLY A 118 23.68 -3.55 -22.10
CA GLY A 118 25.02 -3.12 -21.69
C GLY A 118 26.17 -3.46 -22.64
N ILE A 119 25.94 -4.16 -23.74
CA ILE A 119 27.00 -4.51 -24.72
C ILE A 119 27.62 -3.25 -25.32
N LEU A 120 26.80 -2.24 -25.60
CA LEU A 120 27.20 -0.98 -26.23
C LEU A 120 27.58 0.11 -25.21
N TYR A 121 27.69 -0.22 -23.93
CA TYR A 121 27.89 0.79 -22.88
C TYR A 121 29.16 1.63 -23.11
N ASN A 122 30.27 1.00 -23.49
CA ASN A 122 31.54 1.68 -23.76
C ASN A 122 31.60 2.40 -25.12
N HIS A 123 30.54 2.37 -25.93
CA HIS A 123 30.53 3.01 -27.24
C HIS A 123 30.73 4.54 -27.09
N PRO A 124 31.55 5.20 -27.93
CA PRO A 124 31.89 6.63 -27.78
C PRO A 124 30.66 7.54 -27.63
N LYS A 125 29.63 7.35 -28.46
CA LYS A 125 28.36 8.11 -28.39
C LYS A 125 27.64 7.98 -27.05
N VAL A 126 27.66 6.78 -26.45
CA VAL A 126 27.04 6.54 -25.13
C VAL A 126 27.83 7.27 -24.04
N GLN A 127 29.16 7.21 -24.10
CA GLN A 127 30.04 7.87 -23.15
C GLN A 127 29.97 9.41 -23.25
N GLU A 128 29.88 9.95 -24.46
CA GLU A 128 29.64 11.38 -24.70
C GLU A 128 28.30 11.83 -24.12
N TYR A 129 27.24 11.04 -24.33
CA TYR A 129 25.93 11.29 -23.75
C TYR A 129 25.95 11.26 -22.22
N ILE A 130 26.62 10.28 -21.61
CA ILE A 130 26.79 10.20 -20.15
C ILE A 130 27.49 11.44 -19.62
N LYS A 131 28.59 11.87 -20.25
CA LYS A 131 29.32 13.08 -19.87
C LYS A 131 28.43 14.33 -19.94
N LYS A 132 27.62 14.44 -20.98
CA LYS A 132 26.69 15.56 -21.20
C LYS A 132 25.57 15.63 -20.16
N ASN A 133 25.04 14.47 -19.74
CA ASN A 133 23.78 14.38 -18.97
C ASN A 133 23.94 13.93 -17.51
N ARG A 134 25.18 13.75 -17.06
CA ARG A 134 25.57 13.04 -15.84
C ARG A 134 24.71 13.32 -14.59
N LYS A 135 24.34 14.59 -14.35
CA LYS A 135 23.64 15.03 -13.13
C LYS A 135 22.21 14.48 -13.00
N HIS A 136 21.53 14.21 -14.11
CA HIS A 136 20.13 13.76 -14.14
C HIS A 136 19.99 12.34 -14.71
N LEU A 137 21.10 11.62 -14.90
CA LEU A 137 21.13 10.35 -15.62
C LEU A 137 21.14 9.15 -14.66
N SER A 138 20.42 8.10 -15.06
CA SER A 138 20.42 6.78 -14.44
C SER A 138 20.51 5.72 -15.55
N ILE A 139 21.40 4.74 -15.41
CA ILE A 139 21.56 3.65 -16.38
C ILE A 139 21.63 2.33 -15.62
N GLY A 140 20.70 1.42 -15.91
CA GLY A 140 20.75 0.04 -15.47
C GLY A 140 21.28 -0.88 -16.57
N LEU A 141 22.30 -1.68 -16.26
CA LEU A 141 22.78 -2.75 -17.12
C LEU A 141 22.17 -4.09 -16.70
N SER A 142 21.71 -4.87 -17.67
CA SER A 142 21.09 -6.18 -17.43
C SER A 142 22.15 -7.29 -17.45
N VAL A 143 22.51 -7.79 -16.28
CA VAL A 143 23.47 -8.90 -16.10
C VAL A 143 22.83 -9.96 -15.22
N ASP A 144 22.65 -11.16 -15.78
CA ASP A 144 21.89 -12.24 -15.10
C ASP A 144 22.70 -13.06 -14.07
N GLY A 145 24.00 -12.85 -13.95
CA GLY A 145 24.89 -13.63 -13.08
C GLY A 145 25.99 -14.30 -13.87
N ASN A 146 26.38 -15.52 -13.48
CA ASN A 146 27.52 -16.23 -14.06
C ASN A 146 27.36 -16.48 -15.58
N LYS A 147 28.48 -16.80 -16.23
CA LYS A 147 28.54 -16.95 -17.69
C LYS A 147 27.57 -18.01 -18.19
N GLU A 148 27.50 -19.15 -17.52
CA GLU A 148 26.66 -20.29 -17.87
C GLU A 148 25.18 -19.90 -17.92
N LYS A 149 24.68 -19.24 -16.86
CA LYS A 149 23.30 -18.78 -16.80
C LYS A 149 23.04 -17.64 -17.80
N HIS A 150 23.93 -16.66 -17.84
CA HIS A 150 23.76 -15.48 -18.70
C HIS A 150 23.69 -15.89 -20.17
N ASP A 151 24.65 -16.68 -20.65
CA ASP A 151 24.75 -17.10 -22.05
C ASP A 151 23.67 -18.11 -22.43
N LEU A 152 23.09 -18.85 -21.47
CA LEU A 152 21.94 -19.73 -21.71
C LEU A 152 20.71 -18.95 -22.17
N GLN A 153 20.49 -17.76 -21.61
CA GLN A 153 19.30 -16.96 -21.86
C GLN A 153 19.53 -15.78 -22.80
N ARG A 154 20.62 -15.02 -22.61
CA ARG A 154 20.94 -13.78 -23.34
C ARG A 154 21.88 -14.09 -24.49
N VAL A 155 21.30 -14.50 -25.61
CA VAL A 155 22.05 -14.86 -26.81
C VAL A 155 22.01 -13.73 -27.86
N LYS A 156 23.08 -13.62 -28.65
CA LYS A 156 23.15 -12.80 -29.86
C LYS A 156 22.29 -13.40 -30.98
N LEU A 157 22.18 -12.68 -32.10
CA LEU A 157 21.39 -13.13 -33.26
C LEU A 157 21.88 -14.47 -33.84
N ASP A 158 23.18 -14.75 -33.71
CA ASP A 158 23.80 -16.02 -34.15
C ASP A 158 23.69 -17.15 -33.11
N GLY A 159 23.03 -16.90 -31.97
CA GLY A 159 22.89 -17.85 -30.87
C GLY A 159 24.05 -17.89 -29.88
N THR A 160 25.12 -17.12 -30.10
CA THR A 160 26.27 -17.07 -29.18
C THR A 160 25.96 -16.25 -27.92
N GLY A 161 26.63 -16.58 -26.82
CA GLY A 161 26.45 -15.89 -25.52
C GLY A 161 26.95 -14.44 -25.51
N SER A 162 26.38 -13.61 -24.63
CA SER A 162 26.71 -12.18 -24.50
C SER A 162 27.43 -11.76 -23.21
N TYR A 163 27.74 -12.69 -22.31
CA TYR A 163 28.30 -12.39 -20.99
C TYR A 163 29.59 -11.56 -21.05
N ASP A 164 30.58 -12.00 -21.82
CA ASP A 164 31.89 -11.34 -21.87
C ASP A 164 31.79 -9.90 -22.42
N ASP A 165 30.82 -9.67 -23.31
CA ASP A 165 30.57 -8.37 -23.92
C ASP A 165 29.96 -7.36 -22.96
N VAL A 166 29.09 -7.78 -22.03
CA VAL A 166 28.52 -6.89 -21.02
C VAL A 166 29.42 -6.76 -19.79
N VAL A 167 30.03 -7.85 -19.32
CA VAL A 167 30.81 -7.84 -18.07
C VAL A 167 32.05 -6.97 -18.15
N LYS A 168 32.71 -6.90 -19.31
CA LYS A 168 33.84 -5.97 -19.52
C LYS A 168 33.48 -4.49 -19.27
N ASN A 169 32.19 -4.14 -19.36
CA ASN A 169 31.70 -2.78 -19.16
C ASN A 169 31.27 -2.49 -17.70
N VAL A 170 31.09 -3.53 -16.87
CA VAL A 170 30.61 -3.39 -15.49
C VAL A 170 31.52 -2.52 -14.62
N PRO A 171 32.86 -2.64 -14.65
CA PRO A 171 33.73 -1.78 -13.85
C PRO A 171 33.58 -0.30 -14.16
N LEU A 172 33.55 0.07 -15.44
CA LEU A 172 33.34 1.46 -15.88
C LEU A 172 31.94 1.96 -15.48
N TRP A 173 30.92 1.10 -15.61
CA TRP A 173 29.56 1.42 -15.22
C TRP A 173 29.43 1.70 -13.73
N LEU A 174 30.02 0.86 -12.87
CA LEU A 174 29.99 1.06 -11.42
C LEU A 174 30.85 2.24 -10.97
N GLU A 175 31.98 2.53 -11.64
CA GLU A 175 32.73 3.77 -11.40
C GLU A 175 31.86 5.00 -11.67
N GLN A 176 31.10 4.96 -12.77
CA GLN A 176 30.21 6.05 -13.16
C GLN A 176 28.90 6.02 -12.37
N PHE A 177 28.41 4.91 -11.86
CA PHE A 177 27.13 4.84 -11.16
C PHE A 177 27.20 3.86 -9.98
N PRO A 178 27.91 4.22 -8.89
CA PRO A 178 28.34 3.28 -7.84
C PRO A 178 27.21 2.64 -7.03
N GLU A 179 26.03 3.25 -7.01
CA GLU A 179 24.85 2.74 -6.30
C GLU A 179 23.91 1.96 -7.21
N SER A 180 24.31 1.66 -8.45
CA SER A 180 23.43 0.99 -9.40
C SER A 180 23.29 -0.49 -9.10
N GLY A 181 22.04 -0.95 -9.07
CA GLY A 181 21.72 -2.37 -9.09
C GLY A 181 21.54 -2.91 -10.50
N THR A 182 21.56 -4.24 -10.62
CA THR A 182 21.18 -4.93 -11.85
C THR A 182 19.83 -5.63 -11.69
N LYS A 183 19.17 -5.86 -12.82
CA LYS A 183 18.01 -6.75 -12.90
C LYS A 183 18.47 -8.10 -13.43
N SER A 184 18.16 -9.16 -12.70
CA SER A 184 18.46 -10.54 -13.09
C SER A 184 17.15 -11.31 -13.20
N THR A 185 16.93 -11.94 -14.35
CA THR A 185 15.73 -12.75 -14.61
C THR A 185 16.08 -14.22 -14.57
N PHE A 186 15.22 -15.03 -13.95
CA PHE A 186 15.34 -16.48 -13.90
C PHE A 186 14.14 -17.13 -14.60
N ALA A 187 14.41 -18.17 -15.36
CA ALA A 187 13.43 -18.94 -16.10
C ALA A 187 13.71 -20.43 -15.94
N HIS A 188 12.81 -21.25 -16.49
CA HIS A 188 13.05 -22.68 -16.60
C HIS A 188 14.40 -22.97 -17.27
N GLY A 189 15.09 -24.00 -16.75
CA GLY A 189 16.40 -24.46 -17.21
C GLY A 189 17.61 -23.68 -16.66
N ASP A 190 17.41 -22.44 -16.17
CA ASP A 190 18.49 -21.63 -15.60
C ASP A 190 18.46 -21.50 -14.07
N ILE A 191 17.33 -21.86 -13.44
CA ILE A 191 17.11 -21.68 -12.01
C ILE A 191 18.12 -22.43 -11.13
N LYS A 192 18.65 -23.56 -11.63
CA LYS A 192 19.71 -24.36 -10.99
C LYS A 192 21.03 -23.60 -10.80
N TYR A 193 21.23 -22.47 -11.48
CA TYR A 193 22.41 -21.62 -11.35
C TYR A 193 22.18 -20.41 -10.45
N LEU A 194 21.04 -20.33 -9.75
CA LEU A 194 20.64 -19.12 -9.02
C LEU A 194 21.66 -18.68 -7.99
N LYS A 195 22.08 -19.57 -7.09
CA LYS A 195 23.00 -19.20 -6.01
C LYS A 195 24.29 -18.61 -6.60
N ASP A 196 24.93 -19.35 -7.49
CA ASP A 196 26.23 -18.97 -8.08
C ASP A 196 26.10 -17.71 -8.94
N SER A 197 24.95 -17.50 -9.57
CA SER A 197 24.66 -16.30 -10.33
C SER A 197 24.59 -15.05 -9.46
N ILE A 198 23.87 -15.12 -8.33
CA ILE A 198 23.78 -13.98 -7.41
C ILE A 198 25.15 -13.67 -6.78
N ILE A 199 25.89 -14.70 -6.37
CA ILE A 199 27.25 -14.54 -5.83
C ILE A 199 28.17 -13.88 -6.88
N ASN A 200 28.11 -14.33 -8.13
CA ASN A 200 28.91 -13.74 -9.20
C ASN A 200 28.60 -12.24 -9.41
N LEU A 201 27.34 -11.82 -9.32
CA LEU A 201 26.99 -10.40 -9.41
C LEU A 201 27.62 -9.58 -8.28
N TRP A 202 27.62 -10.11 -7.06
CA TRP A 202 28.26 -9.46 -5.91
C TRP A 202 29.79 -9.40 -6.05
N ASP A 203 30.41 -10.44 -6.60
CA ASP A 203 31.84 -10.49 -6.89
C ASP A 203 32.26 -9.48 -7.98
N LEU A 204 31.36 -9.19 -8.93
CA LEU A 204 31.53 -8.12 -9.92
C LEU A 204 31.37 -6.71 -9.31
N GLY A 205 31.02 -6.60 -8.02
CA GLY A 205 30.81 -5.34 -7.32
C GLY A 205 29.38 -4.80 -7.38
N ILE A 206 28.45 -5.52 -8.01
CA ILE A 206 27.05 -5.11 -8.11
C ILE A 206 26.34 -5.47 -6.81
N SER A 207 26.25 -4.53 -5.87
CA SER A 207 25.79 -4.84 -4.51
C SER A 207 24.28 -5.05 -4.38
N GLN A 208 23.51 -4.62 -5.38
CA GLN A 208 22.05 -4.61 -5.36
C GLN A 208 21.51 -5.42 -6.54
N VAL A 209 20.75 -6.47 -6.25
CA VAL A 209 20.20 -7.36 -7.29
C VAL A 209 18.68 -7.42 -7.21
N ALA A 210 18.02 -6.77 -8.16
CA ALA A 210 16.59 -6.90 -8.37
C ALA A 210 16.32 -8.18 -9.19
N ALA A 211 16.23 -9.31 -8.51
CA ALA A 211 15.99 -10.61 -9.10
C ALA A 211 14.49 -10.97 -9.16
N ASN A 212 14.05 -11.54 -10.27
CA ASN A 212 12.68 -12.05 -10.45
C ASN A 212 12.68 -13.33 -11.27
N VAL A 213 11.59 -14.09 -11.15
CA VAL A 213 11.26 -15.20 -12.03
C VAL A 213 10.36 -14.71 -13.18
N VAL A 214 10.38 -15.37 -14.32
CA VAL A 214 9.45 -15.06 -15.43
C VAL A 214 7.98 -15.32 -15.04
N PHE A 215 7.05 -14.53 -15.58
CA PHE A 215 5.62 -14.67 -15.29
C PHE A 215 4.92 -15.67 -16.20
N GLU A 216 5.56 -15.97 -17.33
CA GLU A 216 5.11 -16.82 -18.41
C GLU A 216 4.98 -18.29 -17.97
N ASP A 217 4.12 -19.03 -18.67
CA ASP A 217 3.86 -20.45 -18.44
C ASP A 217 5.00 -21.31 -19.00
N VAL A 218 6.11 -21.37 -18.27
CA VAL A 218 7.33 -22.10 -18.68
C VAL A 218 7.83 -23.08 -17.62
N TRP A 219 7.16 -23.17 -16.47
CA TRP A 219 7.66 -23.87 -15.29
C TRP A 219 7.28 -25.35 -15.29
N ASP A 220 8.26 -26.19 -15.00
CA ASP A 220 8.06 -27.63 -14.77
C ASP A 220 7.78 -27.92 -13.28
N GLU A 221 7.22 -29.10 -13.00
CA GLU A 221 6.86 -29.52 -11.63
C GLU A 221 8.05 -29.53 -10.66
N GLU A 222 9.27 -29.75 -11.15
CA GLU A 222 10.50 -29.81 -10.34
C GLU A 222 11.11 -28.42 -10.04
N ASP A 223 10.80 -27.40 -10.87
CA ASP A 223 11.43 -26.07 -10.78
C ASP A 223 11.26 -25.39 -9.40
N PRO A 224 10.07 -25.44 -8.74
CA PRO A 224 9.90 -24.86 -7.41
C PRO A 224 10.82 -25.49 -6.35
N CYS A 225 11.08 -26.80 -6.43
CA CYS A 225 11.97 -27.49 -5.49
C CYS A 225 13.41 -27.03 -5.69
N ILE A 226 13.88 -27.00 -6.95
CA ILE A 226 15.24 -26.53 -7.29
C ILE A 226 15.41 -25.07 -6.87
N PHE A 227 14.40 -24.23 -7.11
CA PHE A 227 14.42 -22.82 -6.72
C PHE A 227 14.56 -22.64 -5.22
N GLU A 228 13.76 -23.37 -4.43
CA GLU A 228 13.81 -23.35 -2.97
C GLU A 228 15.18 -23.79 -2.45
N GLU A 229 15.73 -24.89 -2.98
CA GLU A 229 17.05 -25.40 -2.60
C GLU A 229 18.16 -24.38 -2.89
N GLN A 230 18.15 -23.77 -4.08
CA GLN A 230 19.12 -22.74 -4.46
C GLN A 230 19.03 -21.51 -3.56
N LEU A 231 17.82 -21.06 -3.23
CA LEU A 231 17.63 -19.93 -2.32
C LEU A 231 18.07 -20.25 -0.89
N LYS A 232 17.77 -21.44 -0.36
CA LYS A 232 18.26 -21.85 0.97
C LYS A 232 19.78 -21.91 1.00
N ALA A 233 20.39 -22.48 -0.03
CA ALA A 233 21.85 -22.56 -0.15
C ALA A 233 22.51 -21.16 -0.31
N LEU A 234 21.84 -20.21 -0.96
CA LEU A 234 22.27 -18.81 -1.01
C LEU A 234 22.11 -18.14 0.36
N GLY A 235 21.00 -18.37 1.04
CA GLY A 235 20.73 -17.89 2.41
C GLY A 235 21.82 -18.35 3.39
N ASP A 236 22.20 -19.62 3.33
CA ASP A 236 23.27 -20.18 4.14
C ASP A 236 24.61 -19.50 3.86
N TYR A 237 24.95 -19.32 2.57
CA TYR A 237 26.15 -18.60 2.16
C TYR A 237 26.19 -17.16 2.68
N ILE A 238 25.07 -16.43 2.61
CA ILE A 238 24.94 -15.06 3.13
C ILE A 238 25.26 -15.02 4.64
N LEU A 239 24.71 -15.96 5.41
CA LEU A 239 24.86 -16.00 6.86
C LEU A 239 26.28 -16.41 7.27
N GLU A 240 26.84 -17.43 6.63
CA GLU A 240 28.20 -17.91 6.87
C GLU A 240 29.25 -16.82 6.63
N ASN A 241 29.04 -16.00 5.60
CA ASN A 241 29.97 -14.95 5.19
C ASN A 241 29.59 -13.55 5.71
N LYS A 242 28.53 -13.43 6.52
CA LYS A 242 28.04 -12.17 7.10
C LYS A 242 27.79 -11.06 6.08
N LEU A 243 27.00 -11.36 5.06
CA LEU A 243 26.80 -10.49 3.89
C LEU A 243 25.51 -9.64 3.91
N TRP A 244 24.70 -9.75 4.96
CA TRP A 244 23.33 -9.19 5.02
C TRP A 244 23.25 -7.66 5.14
N ASP A 245 24.34 -7.00 5.50
CA ASP A 245 24.48 -5.54 5.61
C ASP A 245 25.17 -4.92 4.37
N LYS A 246 25.93 -5.74 3.62
CA LYS A 246 26.70 -5.32 2.44
C LYS A 246 25.93 -5.46 1.14
N TYR A 247 25.11 -6.51 1.01
CA TYR A 247 24.45 -6.88 -0.23
C TYR A 247 22.95 -7.03 -0.06
N THR A 248 22.21 -6.93 -1.17
CA THR A 248 20.77 -7.15 -1.19
C THR A 248 20.31 -7.87 -2.45
N VAL A 249 19.37 -8.79 -2.27
CA VAL A 249 18.62 -9.44 -3.36
C VAL A 249 17.14 -9.54 -2.99
N SER A 250 16.26 -9.18 -3.93
CA SER A 250 14.81 -9.07 -3.74
C SER A 250 14.10 -10.36 -3.30
N PHE A 251 14.71 -11.53 -3.53
CA PHE A 251 14.15 -12.80 -3.08
C PHE A 251 14.01 -12.87 -1.55
N PHE A 252 14.89 -12.20 -0.80
CA PHE A 252 14.85 -12.15 0.67
C PHE A 252 14.09 -10.94 1.25
N ASP A 253 13.24 -10.26 0.47
CA ASP A 253 12.37 -9.19 0.99
C ASP A 253 11.58 -9.69 2.22
N PRO A 254 11.75 -9.07 3.40
CA PRO A 254 11.13 -9.53 4.64
C PRO A 254 9.60 -9.45 4.62
N ASN A 255 9.00 -8.60 3.78
CA ASN A 255 7.54 -8.45 3.64
C ASN A 255 6.87 -9.58 2.85
N LYS A 256 7.62 -10.48 2.22
CA LYS A 256 7.08 -11.49 1.30
C LYS A 256 6.56 -12.73 2.03
N GLY A 257 5.34 -13.18 1.73
CA GLY A 257 4.78 -14.42 2.28
C GLY A 257 4.00 -14.24 3.58
N PHE A 258 3.11 -13.26 3.61
CA PHE A 258 2.05 -13.06 4.61
C PHE A 258 0.69 -13.00 3.90
N PRO A 259 -0.44 -13.17 4.60
CA PRO A 259 -1.76 -12.91 4.04
C PRO A 259 -1.89 -11.43 3.70
N LEU A 260 -2.65 -11.06 2.66
CA LEU A 260 -2.90 -9.66 2.34
C LEU A 260 -3.88 -9.04 3.33
N LEU A 261 -3.61 -7.81 3.76
CA LEU A 261 -4.53 -6.99 4.56
C LEU A 261 -5.65 -6.45 3.66
N GLU A 262 -6.78 -6.05 4.26
CA GLU A 262 -7.91 -5.48 3.51
C GLU A 262 -7.50 -4.23 2.69
N SER A 263 -6.65 -3.37 3.26
CA SER A 263 -6.10 -2.21 2.57
C SER A 263 -5.22 -2.58 1.38
N GLU A 264 -4.46 -3.67 1.48
CA GLU A 264 -3.59 -4.18 0.41
C GLU A 264 -4.41 -4.83 -0.71
N LEU A 265 -5.51 -5.52 -0.38
CA LEU A 265 -6.46 -6.10 -1.34
C LEU A 265 -7.11 -5.02 -2.23
N LYS A 266 -7.41 -3.85 -1.64
CA LYS A 266 -7.96 -2.68 -2.35
C LYS A 266 -6.90 -1.91 -3.14
N SER A 267 -5.62 -2.29 -3.04
CA SER A 267 -4.51 -1.65 -3.73
C SER A 267 -4.07 -2.40 -4.98
N ASN A 268 -3.28 -1.73 -5.82
CA ASN A 268 -2.63 -2.30 -6.99
C ASN A 268 -1.11 -2.08 -6.90
N SER A 269 -0.35 -3.14 -7.14
CA SER A 269 1.11 -3.09 -7.19
C SER A 269 1.64 -2.68 -8.57
N CYS A 270 0.81 -2.77 -9.62
CA CYS A 270 1.18 -2.41 -10.98
C CYS A 270 1.01 -0.90 -11.23
N GLY A 271 2.01 -0.29 -11.89
CA GLY A 271 1.93 1.11 -12.32
C GLY A 271 1.22 1.34 -13.66
N ALA A 272 0.68 0.29 -14.30
CA ALA A 272 0.03 0.42 -15.61
C ALA A 272 -1.11 1.45 -15.55
N GLY A 273 -1.17 2.34 -16.55
CA GLY A 273 -2.14 3.44 -16.61
C GLY A 273 -1.75 4.68 -15.81
N ARG A 274 -0.88 4.56 -14.79
CA ARG A 274 -0.21 5.72 -14.15
C ARG A 274 1.04 6.13 -14.94
N MET A 275 1.74 5.15 -15.50
CA MET A 275 2.83 5.34 -16.46
C MET A 275 2.33 5.48 -17.91
N LEU A 276 3.18 6.02 -18.78
CA LEU A 276 2.91 6.18 -20.21
C LEU A 276 4.04 5.53 -21.02
N ALA A 277 3.71 4.64 -21.96
CA ALA A 277 4.66 4.11 -22.93
C ALA A 277 4.30 4.58 -24.35
N ILE A 278 5.32 4.88 -25.15
CA ILE A 278 5.18 5.45 -26.49
C ILE A 278 5.97 4.59 -27.48
N ASP A 279 5.29 4.05 -28.50
CA ASP A 279 5.94 3.23 -29.54
C ASP A 279 6.58 4.09 -30.66
N CYS A 280 7.31 3.44 -31.57
CA CYS A 280 8.01 4.10 -32.69
C CYS A 280 7.08 4.89 -33.62
N ASP A 281 5.80 4.54 -33.66
CA ASP A 281 4.78 5.16 -34.50
C ASP A 281 4.05 6.30 -33.77
N GLY A 282 4.36 6.55 -32.49
CA GLY A 282 3.73 7.59 -31.68
C GLY A 282 2.38 7.18 -31.06
N ASN A 283 2.11 5.89 -30.93
CA ASN A 283 0.94 5.42 -30.17
C ASN A 283 1.26 5.35 -28.68
N PHE A 284 0.24 5.60 -27.86
CA PHE A 284 0.32 5.60 -26.40
C PHE A 284 -0.21 4.30 -25.80
N TYR A 285 0.47 3.79 -24.78
CA TYR A 285 0.16 2.55 -24.09
C TYR A 285 0.28 2.72 -22.56
N PRO A 286 -0.47 1.94 -21.78
CA PRO A 286 -0.49 2.07 -20.32
C PRO A 286 0.78 1.52 -19.65
N CYS A 287 1.57 0.68 -20.33
CA CYS A 287 2.96 0.35 -20.01
C CYS A 287 3.65 -0.37 -21.19
N VAL A 288 4.95 -0.64 -21.07
CA VAL A 288 5.74 -1.33 -22.12
C VAL A 288 5.28 -2.76 -22.43
N ARG A 289 4.62 -3.45 -21.48
CA ARG A 289 4.05 -4.78 -21.73
C ARG A 289 2.81 -4.74 -22.61
N PHE A 290 2.25 -3.55 -22.87
CA PHE A 290 1.11 -3.36 -23.77
C PHE A 290 1.48 -2.99 -25.20
N LEU A 291 2.76 -2.79 -25.50
CA LEU A 291 3.27 -2.54 -26.85
C LEU A 291 2.97 -3.75 -27.75
N ASP A 292 2.71 -3.52 -29.03
CA ASP A 292 2.32 -4.59 -29.97
C ASP A 292 3.39 -5.69 -30.06
N PHE A 293 4.67 -5.31 -30.18
CA PHE A 293 5.80 -6.25 -30.21
C PHE A 293 6.15 -6.89 -28.85
N SER A 294 5.44 -6.53 -27.77
CA SER A 294 5.52 -7.18 -26.45
C SER A 294 4.43 -8.24 -26.24
N MET A 295 3.49 -8.38 -27.18
CA MET A 295 2.40 -9.35 -27.11
C MET A 295 2.73 -10.58 -27.95
N THR A 296 2.33 -11.75 -27.44
CA THR A 296 2.51 -13.02 -28.16
C THR A 296 1.19 -13.52 -28.73
N ASN A 297 0.10 -13.37 -27.98
CA ASN A 297 -1.20 -13.93 -28.32
C ASN A 297 -2.23 -12.87 -28.73
N ARG A 298 -1.94 -11.59 -28.45
CA ARG A 298 -2.86 -10.46 -28.67
C ARG A 298 -2.18 -9.32 -29.44
N LYS A 299 -2.98 -8.32 -29.80
CA LYS A 299 -2.47 -7.03 -30.26
C LYS A 299 -2.23 -6.10 -29.08
N GLY A 300 -1.31 -5.15 -29.25
CA GLY A 300 -1.06 -4.13 -28.25
C GLY A 300 -2.32 -3.33 -27.91
N ARG A 301 -2.48 -2.95 -26.62
CA ARG A 301 -3.64 -2.20 -26.14
C ARG A 301 -3.36 -0.70 -26.07
N LYS A 302 -3.65 0.00 -27.17
CA LYS A 302 -3.49 1.45 -27.29
C LYS A 302 -4.47 2.22 -26.39
N ILE A 303 -3.98 3.28 -25.77
CA ILE A 303 -4.76 4.26 -24.98
C ILE A 303 -4.77 5.66 -25.61
N GLY A 304 -4.19 5.83 -26.80
CA GLY A 304 -4.12 7.12 -27.48
C GLY A 304 -3.00 7.15 -28.52
N ASP A 305 -2.74 8.34 -29.05
CA ASP A 305 -1.65 8.61 -29.99
C ASP A 305 -1.27 10.10 -29.99
N ILE A 306 -0.14 10.43 -30.62
CA ILE A 306 0.37 11.81 -30.71
C ILE A 306 -0.53 12.79 -31.48
N SER A 307 -1.50 12.31 -32.27
CA SER A 307 -2.39 13.19 -33.05
C SER A 307 -3.66 13.53 -32.27
N ASN A 308 -4.18 12.57 -31.50
CA ASN A 308 -5.45 12.70 -30.78
C ASN A 308 -5.28 12.84 -29.25
N GLY A 309 -4.07 12.64 -28.73
CA GLY A 309 -3.79 12.61 -27.30
C GLY A 309 -4.19 11.29 -26.64
N MET A 310 -4.19 11.28 -25.30
CA MET A 310 -4.65 10.16 -24.48
C MET A 310 -6.17 10.12 -24.36
N ASP A 311 -6.72 8.92 -24.54
CA ASP A 311 -8.13 8.59 -24.29
C ASP A 311 -8.29 8.12 -22.83
N LEU A 312 -8.75 9.02 -21.97
CA LEU A 312 -8.87 8.75 -20.53
C LEU A 312 -9.89 7.66 -20.20
N ASP A 313 -10.88 7.38 -21.05
CA ASP A 313 -11.80 6.26 -20.86
C ASP A 313 -11.09 4.92 -21.05
N LYS A 314 -10.07 4.86 -21.92
CA LYS A 314 -9.20 3.68 -22.06
C LYS A 314 -8.19 3.53 -20.93
N VAL A 315 -7.85 4.62 -20.25
CA VAL A 315 -6.93 4.63 -19.09
C VAL A 315 -7.63 4.22 -17.80
N ARG A 316 -8.89 4.65 -17.60
CA ARG A 316 -9.69 4.43 -16.37
C ARG A 316 -9.66 2.97 -15.86
N PRO A 317 -9.82 1.93 -16.69
CA PRO A 317 -9.76 0.53 -16.23
C PRO A 317 -8.47 0.17 -15.50
N PHE A 318 -7.34 0.77 -15.87
CA PHE A 318 -6.05 0.50 -15.24
C PHE A 318 -5.90 1.21 -13.89
N LEU A 319 -6.43 2.43 -13.79
CA LEU A 319 -6.43 3.20 -12.55
C LEU A 319 -7.34 2.58 -11.48
N GLU A 320 -8.42 1.95 -11.92
CA GLU A 320 -9.41 1.26 -11.08
C GLU A 320 -9.04 -0.19 -10.73
N LEU A 321 -8.06 -0.78 -11.42
CA LEU A 321 -7.66 -2.16 -11.18
C LEU A 321 -7.03 -2.29 -9.80
N ASN A 322 -7.39 -3.33 -9.05
CA ASN A 322 -6.79 -3.71 -7.77
C ASN A 322 -6.86 -5.23 -7.58
N THR A 323 -6.22 -5.73 -6.52
CA THR A 323 -6.11 -7.18 -6.26
C THR A 323 -7.48 -7.87 -6.21
N LEU A 324 -8.48 -7.25 -5.55
CA LEU A 324 -9.86 -7.76 -5.47
C LEU A 324 -10.51 -7.98 -6.84
N LYS A 325 -10.23 -7.09 -7.81
CA LYS A 325 -10.87 -7.11 -9.12
C LYS A 325 -10.18 -8.04 -10.12
N GLU A 326 -8.90 -8.37 -9.92
CA GLU A 326 -8.14 -9.20 -10.85
C GLU A 326 -7.94 -10.66 -10.39
N SER A 327 -8.17 -10.94 -9.11
CA SER A 327 -7.79 -12.21 -8.49
C SER A 327 -9.01 -13.11 -8.20
N GLU A 328 -8.82 -14.42 -8.33
CA GLU A 328 -9.78 -15.45 -7.89
C GLU A 328 -9.72 -15.63 -6.36
N ASP A 329 -10.76 -16.20 -5.75
CA ASP A 329 -10.90 -16.37 -4.28
C ASP A 329 -9.66 -17.03 -3.64
N LYS A 330 -9.13 -18.07 -4.28
CA LYS A 330 -7.88 -18.76 -3.83
C LYS A 330 -6.68 -17.82 -3.65
N CYS A 331 -6.64 -16.70 -4.37
CA CYS A 331 -5.58 -15.71 -4.27
C CYS A 331 -5.89 -14.67 -3.20
N LEU A 332 -7.17 -14.34 -2.98
CA LEU A 332 -7.63 -13.41 -1.96
C LEU A 332 -7.48 -14.01 -0.55
N GLU A 333 -7.68 -15.32 -0.44
CA GLU A 333 -7.57 -16.10 0.80
C GLU A 333 -6.17 -16.71 1.02
N CYS A 334 -5.21 -16.40 0.15
CA CYS A 334 -3.89 -17.02 0.21
C CYS A 334 -3.07 -16.50 1.41
N GLU A 335 -2.68 -17.42 2.29
CA GLU A 335 -1.93 -17.13 3.52
C GLU A 335 -0.51 -16.58 3.29
N VAL A 336 -0.02 -16.63 2.05
CA VAL A 336 1.33 -16.18 1.67
C VAL A 336 1.29 -15.21 0.49
N ALA A 337 0.20 -14.45 0.32
CA ALA A 337 -0.04 -13.61 -0.84
C ALA A 337 0.86 -12.37 -0.97
N THR A 338 1.43 -11.82 0.11
CA THR A 338 2.30 -10.64 0.00
C THR A 338 3.54 -10.93 -0.85
N GLY A 339 3.86 -10.00 -1.76
CA GLY A 339 4.91 -10.17 -2.76
C GLY A 339 4.56 -11.07 -3.94
N CYS A 340 3.38 -11.74 -3.94
CA CYS A 340 2.85 -12.45 -5.11
C CYS A 340 2.29 -11.45 -6.12
N THR A 341 3.17 -10.76 -6.84
CA THR A 341 2.79 -9.79 -7.87
C THR A 341 2.47 -10.46 -9.20
N GLY A 342 1.69 -9.79 -10.04
CA GLY A 342 1.40 -10.23 -11.41
C GLY A 342 1.77 -9.16 -12.43
N CYS A 343 1.84 -9.54 -13.71
CA CYS A 343 2.02 -8.58 -14.79
C CYS A 343 0.67 -8.35 -15.50
N THR A 344 0.06 -7.19 -15.30
CA THR A 344 -1.23 -6.83 -15.93
C THR A 344 -1.19 -6.91 -17.47
N GLY A 345 -0.04 -6.61 -18.08
CA GLY A 345 0.17 -6.78 -19.52
C GLY A 345 0.14 -8.25 -19.95
N PHE A 346 0.78 -9.12 -19.18
CA PHE A 346 0.78 -10.56 -19.43
C PHE A 346 -0.59 -11.21 -19.15
N ASN A 347 -1.29 -10.77 -18.11
CA ASN A 347 -2.69 -11.14 -17.84
C ASN A 347 -3.57 -10.87 -19.07
N TYR A 348 -3.43 -9.69 -19.67
CA TYR A 348 -4.14 -9.34 -20.90
C TYR A 348 -3.71 -10.18 -22.09
N ASP A 349 -2.42 -10.44 -22.29
CA ASP A 349 -1.95 -11.30 -23.38
C ASP A 349 -2.54 -12.72 -23.26
N CYS A 350 -2.60 -13.28 -22.05
CA CYS A 350 -3.20 -14.59 -21.79
C CYS A 350 -4.72 -14.61 -22.02
N TYR A 351 -5.44 -13.72 -21.33
CA TYR A 351 -6.90 -13.86 -21.17
C TYR A 351 -7.72 -12.86 -21.99
N GLY A 352 -7.08 -11.89 -22.64
CA GLY A 352 -7.75 -10.78 -23.33
C GLY A 352 -8.39 -9.75 -22.39
N THR A 353 -8.16 -9.87 -21.08
CA THR A 353 -8.69 -8.97 -20.04
C THR A 353 -7.61 -8.69 -18.98
N ILE A 354 -7.69 -7.52 -18.36
CA ILE A 354 -6.80 -7.15 -17.24
C ILE A 354 -7.36 -7.59 -15.88
N TYR A 355 -8.62 -8.05 -15.84
CA TYR A 355 -9.34 -8.46 -14.63
C TYR A 355 -9.21 -9.96 -14.33
N LYS A 356 -8.15 -10.60 -14.84
CA LYS A 356 -7.85 -12.00 -14.54
C LYS A 356 -6.35 -12.20 -14.41
N LYS A 357 -5.89 -12.58 -13.22
CA LYS A 357 -4.48 -12.81 -12.91
C LYS A 357 -4.00 -14.16 -13.44
N ALA A 358 -2.88 -14.16 -14.17
CA ALA A 358 -2.15 -15.37 -14.51
C ALA A 358 -1.45 -15.93 -13.25
N THR A 359 -1.55 -17.24 -13.03
CA THR A 359 -1.10 -17.89 -11.78
C THR A 359 0.06 -18.86 -11.98
N TYR A 360 0.74 -18.84 -13.13
CA TYR A 360 1.84 -19.76 -13.44
C TYR A 360 3.03 -19.65 -12.48
N ILE A 361 3.21 -18.50 -11.83
CA ILE A 361 4.27 -18.31 -10.82
C ILE A 361 3.90 -18.78 -9.41
N CYS A 362 2.69 -19.32 -9.19
CA CYS A 362 2.16 -19.60 -7.85
C CYS A 362 3.11 -20.49 -7.02
N GLU A 363 3.55 -21.61 -7.60
CA GLU A 363 4.44 -22.55 -6.90
C GLU A 363 5.85 -22.00 -6.73
N MET A 364 6.35 -21.22 -7.69
CA MET A 364 7.62 -20.49 -7.56
C MET A 364 7.58 -19.49 -6.41
N HIS A 365 6.48 -18.74 -6.28
CA HIS A 365 6.29 -17.79 -5.19
C HIS A 365 6.25 -18.50 -3.83
N LYS A 366 5.48 -19.59 -3.69
CA LYS A 366 5.44 -20.39 -2.46
C LYS A 366 6.81 -20.96 -2.09
N ALA A 367 7.58 -21.44 -3.07
CA ALA A 367 8.96 -21.87 -2.87
C ALA A 367 9.87 -20.74 -2.36
N ASN A 368 9.76 -19.54 -2.94
CA ASN A 368 10.49 -18.38 -2.45
C ASN A 368 10.10 -18.02 -1.02
N VAL A 369 8.81 -18.07 -0.67
CA VAL A 369 8.34 -17.77 0.69
C VAL A 369 8.97 -18.74 1.70
N ARG A 370 8.93 -20.05 1.44
CA ARG A 370 9.55 -21.05 2.32
C ARG A 370 11.05 -20.83 2.50
N ALA A 371 11.76 -20.50 1.42
CA ALA A 371 13.19 -20.18 1.49
C ALA A 371 13.48 -18.87 2.25
N ASN A 372 12.63 -17.86 2.07
CA ASN A 372 12.74 -16.58 2.76
C ASN A 372 12.50 -16.73 4.28
N GLU A 373 11.50 -17.50 4.67
CA GLU A 373 11.23 -17.87 6.06
C GLU A 373 12.39 -18.64 6.68
N TYR A 374 12.91 -19.64 5.95
CA TYR A 374 14.09 -20.38 6.37
C TYR A 374 15.28 -19.43 6.65
N TYR A 375 15.57 -18.51 5.73
CA TYR A 375 16.65 -17.54 5.86
C TYR A 375 16.48 -16.65 7.10
N TRP A 376 15.33 -15.98 7.26
CA TRP A 376 15.13 -15.04 8.38
C TRP A 376 15.08 -15.75 9.73
N ASN A 377 14.49 -16.94 9.82
CA ASN A 377 14.53 -17.75 11.04
C ASN A 377 15.97 -18.18 11.40
N LYS A 378 16.79 -18.52 10.40
CA LYS A 378 18.19 -18.88 10.62
C LYS A 378 19.04 -17.65 10.96
N PHE A 379 18.76 -16.49 10.37
CA PHE A 379 19.37 -15.21 10.70
C PHE A 379 19.24 -14.90 12.19
N GLU A 380 18.03 -15.01 12.76
CA GLU A 380 17.82 -14.75 14.20
C GLU A 380 18.64 -15.71 15.08
N LYS A 381 18.67 -17.00 14.72
CA LYS A 381 19.45 -18.02 15.47
C LYS A 381 20.96 -17.78 15.41
N VAL A 382 21.48 -17.37 14.25
CA VAL A 382 22.92 -17.17 14.03
C VAL A 382 23.40 -15.86 14.62
N THR A 383 22.60 -14.80 14.52
CA THR A 383 23.01 -13.44 14.92
C THR A 383 22.54 -13.05 16.31
N GLY A 384 21.50 -13.69 16.85
CA GLY A 384 20.80 -13.26 18.06
C GLY A 384 19.98 -11.98 17.87
N MET A 385 19.95 -11.41 16.66
CA MET A 385 19.22 -10.19 16.33
C MET A 385 17.80 -10.53 15.92
N LYS A 386 16.83 -9.69 16.29
CA LYS A 386 15.46 -9.77 15.75
C LYS A 386 15.49 -9.46 14.26
N SER A 387 14.83 -10.29 13.44
CA SER A 387 14.80 -10.08 11.99
C SER A 387 13.76 -9.01 11.60
N PRO A 388 13.98 -8.26 10.50
CA PRO A 388 12.97 -7.37 9.94
C PRO A 388 11.66 -8.11 9.61
N ARG A 389 11.74 -9.39 9.20
CA ARG A 389 10.55 -10.22 8.96
C ARG A 389 9.72 -10.40 10.23
N ARG A 390 10.36 -10.65 11.38
CA ARG A 390 9.67 -10.80 12.67
C ARG A 390 9.02 -9.49 13.11
N GLU A 391 9.68 -8.36 12.90
CA GLU A 391 9.11 -7.03 13.16
C GLU A 391 7.83 -6.83 12.36
N ILE A 392 7.87 -7.09 11.05
CA ILE A 392 6.70 -7.03 10.17
C ILE A 392 5.60 -8.01 10.61
N GLU A 393 5.96 -9.24 10.99
CA GLU A 393 4.97 -10.22 11.46
C GLU A 393 4.23 -9.73 12.71
N GLU A 394 4.95 -9.16 13.69
CA GLU A 394 4.36 -8.58 14.89
C GLU A 394 3.50 -7.35 14.59
N GLU A 395 3.95 -6.46 13.69
CA GLU A 395 3.17 -5.32 13.24
C GLU A 395 1.89 -5.75 12.53
N ARG A 396 1.96 -6.74 11.64
CA ARG A 396 0.79 -7.27 10.93
C ARG A 396 -0.18 -7.94 11.87
N LYS A 397 0.30 -8.67 12.89
CA LYS A 397 -0.57 -9.21 13.96
C LYS A 397 -1.33 -8.11 14.68
N LYS A 398 -0.70 -6.95 14.97
CA LYS A 398 -1.38 -5.79 15.55
C LYS A 398 -2.43 -5.16 14.63
N ILE A 399 -2.29 -5.28 13.31
CA ILE A 399 -3.23 -4.73 12.32
C ILE A 399 -4.40 -5.71 12.05
N ASP A 400 -4.12 -7.00 12.00
CA ASP A 400 -5.10 -8.08 11.77
C ASP A 400 -5.95 -8.35 13.04
N ILE A 401 -5.39 -8.02 14.21
CA ILE A 401 -6.18 -7.62 15.36
C ILE A 401 -6.67 -6.19 15.07
N SER A 402 -7.74 -6.04 14.30
CA SER A 402 -8.61 -4.87 14.54
C SER A 402 -8.81 -4.79 16.06
N GLU A 403 -8.51 -3.65 16.67
CA GLU A 403 -8.69 -3.51 18.12
C GLU A 403 -10.12 -3.95 18.43
N LYS A 404 -10.24 -5.09 19.10
CA LYS A 404 -11.54 -5.62 19.44
C LYS A 404 -11.94 -4.96 20.73
N TYR A 405 -13.10 -4.32 20.78
CA TYR A 405 -13.56 -3.64 21.98
C TYR A 405 -14.63 -4.47 22.67
N MET A 406 -14.51 -4.61 23.98
CA MET A 406 -15.59 -5.12 24.82
C MET A 406 -16.12 -3.99 25.68
N LEU A 407 -17.35 -3.55 25.42
CA LEU A 407 -18.04 -2.50 26.16
C LEU A 407 -18.69 -3.10 27.41
N PHE A 408 -18.17 -2.79 28.59
CA PHE A 408 -18.73 -3.23 29.87
C PHE A 408 -19.85 -2.28 30.26
N ILE A 409 -21.10 -2.72 30.15
CA ILE A 409 -22.26 -1.98 30.67
C ILE A 409 -22.29 -2.21 32.18
N THR A 410 -21.73 -1.29 32.96
CA THR A 410 -21.61 -1.49 34.41
C THR A 410 -22.93 -1.36 35.15
N SER A 411 -23.91 -0.66 34.56
CA SER A 411 -25.28 -0.59 35.07
C SER A 411 -26.28 -0.24 33.97
N ASP A 412 -27.57 -0.47 34.24
CA ASP A 412 -28.67 0.00 33.38
C ASP A 412 -28.77 1.53 33.32
N LYS A 413 -28.04 2.25 34.18
CA LYS A 413 -27.94 3.72 34.19
C LYS A 413 -26.66 4.21 33.51
N ALA A 414 -25.88 3.32 32.91
CA ALA A 414 -24.69 3.69 32.15
C ALA A 414 -25.03 4.74 31.09
N THR A 415 -24.13 5.70 30.92
CA THR A 415 -24.40 6.86 30.07
C THR A 415 -24.42 6.46 28.60
N PRO A 416 -25.49 6.77 27.85
CA PRO A 416 -25.52 6.52 26.43
C PRO A 416 -24.52 7.39 25.69
N HIS A 417 -23.61 6.75 24.95
CA HIS A 417 -22.55 7.40 24.17
C HIS A 417 -22.80 7.30 22.64
N CYS A 418 -23.96 6.77 22.26
CA CYS A 418 -24.40 6.55 20.89
C CYS A 418 -25.93 6.81 20.81
N LEU A 419 -26.57 6.43 19.71
CA LEU A 419 -27.97 6.77 19.42
C LEU A 419 -29.00 6.08 20.35
N TYR A 420 -28.62 5.02 21.07
CA TYR A 420 -29.51 4.31 22.00
C TYR A 420 -29.84 5.13 23.26
N GLU A 421 -30.97 4.83 23.90
CA GLU A 421 -31.27 5.29 25.27
C GLU A 421 -31.10 4.13 26.24
N ASN A 422 -30.79 4.44 27.49
CA ASN A 422 -30.90 3.43 28.53
C ASN A 422 -32.37 3.22 28.91
N ASN A 423 -32.69 2.04 29.45
CA ASN A 423 -34.08 1.68 29.78
C ASN A 423 -34.51 2.15 31.19
N GLY A 424 -33.64 2.89 31.89
CA GLY A 424 -33.88 3.36 33.26
C GLY A 424 -33.94 2.26 34.32
N GLY A 425 -33.47 1.05 34.02
CA GLY A 425 -33.40 -0.06 34.95
C GLY A 425 -32.45 0.17 36.13
N ASP A 426 -32.46 -0.77 37.07
CA ASP A 426 -31.63 -0.75 38.29
C ASP A 426 -30.59 -1.87 38.33
N ASN A 427 -30.38 -2.63 37.24
CA ASN A 427 -29.36 -3.67 37.24
C ASN A 427 -27.97 -3.04 37.31
N VAL A 428 -27.11 -3.60 38.15
CA VAL A 428 -25.71 -3.21 38.31
C VAL A 428 -24.87 -4.47 38.18
N MET A 429 -23.82 -4.41 37.37
CA MET A 429 -22.87 -5.49 37.20
C MET A 429 -22.30 -5.90 38.57
N SER A 430 -22.04 -7.18 38.78
CA SER A 430 -21.34 -7.65 39.99
C SER A 430 -19.82 -7.60 39.78
N GLU A 431 -19.03 -7.47 40.85
CA GLU A 431 -17.57 -7.59 40.77
C GLU A 431 -17.13 -8.93 40.19
N GLU A 432 -17.89 -10.00 40.44
CA GLU A 432 -17.63 -11.32 39.87
C GLU A 432 -17.73 -11.31 38.33
N ILE A 433 -18.83 -10.74 37.79
CA ILE A 433 -19.04 -10.63 36.34
C ILE A 433 -17.99 -9.71 35.72
N PHE A 434 -17.68 -8.58 36.37
CA PHE A 434 -16.68 -7.64 35.89
C PHE A 434 -15.30 -8.31 35.76
N ASN A 435 -14.83 -9.00 36.80
CA ASN A 435 -13.52 -9.67 36.80
C ASN A 435 -13.46 -10.85 35.80
N LYS A 436 -14.55 -11.62 35.69
CA LYS A 436 -14.67 -12.67 34.65
C LYS A 436 -14.63 -12.07 33.25
N GLY A 437 -15.30 -10.95 33.04
CA GLY A 437 -15.28 -10.21 31.77
C GLY A 437 -13.89 -9.69 31.42
N LEU A 438 -13.13 -9.18 32.38
CA LEU A 438 -11.75 -8.76 32.17
C LEU A 438 -10.86 -9.95 31.78
N SER A 439 -10.97 -11.08 32.47
CA SER A 439 -10.25 -12.31 32.12
C SER A 439 -10.61 -12.78 30.70
N PHE A 440 -11.90 -12.73 30.36
CA PHE A 440 -12.36 -13.04 29.00
C PHE A 440 -11.77 -12.10 27.95
N CYS A 441 -11.61 -10.82 28.26
CA CYS A 441 -10.98 -9.85 27.38
C CYS A 441 -9.51 -10.17 27.16
N GLU A 442 -8.77 -10.52 28.21
CA GLU A 442 -7.37 -10.96 28.10
C GLU A 442 -7.24 -12.23 27.24
N ASP A 443 -8.06 -13.24 27.51
CA ASP A 443 -8.04 -14.53 26.80
C ASP A 443 -8.41 -14.41 25.32
N ASN A 444 -9.26 -13.45 24.96
CA ASN A 444 -9.79 -13.27 23.61
C ASN A 444 -9.27 -12.00 22.91
N ASN A 445 -8.31 -11.32 23.53
CA ASN A 445 -7.64 -10.13 23.03
C ASN A 445 -8.62 -8.99 22.69
N PHE A 446 -9.53 -8.70 23.62
CA PHE A 446 -10.37 -7.50 23.62
C PHE A 446 -9.74 -6.41 24.49
N MET A 447 -9.79 -5.17 24.03
CA MET A 447 -9.59 -3.99 24.86
C MET A 447 -10.89 -3.69 25.64
N PRO A 448 -10.86 -3.69 26.98
CA PRO A 448 -12.04 -3.35 27.78
C PRO A 448 -12.34 -1.85 27.69
N VAL A 449 -13.61 -1.54 27.44
CA VAL A 449 -14.17 -0.19 27.46
C VAL A 449 -15.25 -0.13 28.53
N ILE A 450 -15.02 0.61 29.59
CA ILE A 450 -15.91 0.62 30.76
C ILE A 450 -16.96 1.72 30.59
N LEU A 451 -18.24 1.34 30.49
CA LEU A 451 -19.36 2.27 30.46
C LEU A 451 -19.86 2.49 31.89
N GLU A 452 -19.44 3.59 32.50
CA GLU A 452 -19.72 3.89 33.91
C GLU A 452 -21.02 4.68 34.11
N ASP A 453 -21.60 4.50 35.31
CA ASP A 453 -22.51 5.47 35.93
C ASP A 453 -21.71 6.46 36.82
N ASN A 454 -22.38 7.41 37.47
CA ASN A 454 -21.72 8.44 38.29
C ASN A 454 -21.04 7.91 39.57
N ASN A 455 -21.05 6.59 39.84
CA ASN A 455 -20.64 6.05 41.13
C ASN A 455 -19.20 5.49 41.18
N ASN A 456 -18.44 5.50 40.07
CA ASN A 456 -17.02 5.09 40.02
C ASN A 456 -16.74 3.72 40.70
N LYS A 457 -17.69 2.79 40.64
CA LYS A 457 -17.65 1.55 41.43
C LYS A 457 -16.59 0.56 40.92
N PHE A 458 -16.39 0.49 39.61
CA PHE A 458 -15.46 -0.44 38.99
C PHE A 458 -14.15 0.28 38.64
N LYS A 459 -13.02 -0.34 38.98
CA LYS A 459 -11.70 0.21 38.69
C LYS A 459 -10.86 -0.84 37.98
N TYR A 460 -10.20 -0.42 36.91
CA TYR A 460 -9.22 -1.22 36.20
C TYR A 460 -8.01 -0.34 35.91
N ASP A 461 -6.89 -0.65 36.53
CA ASP A 461 -5.63 0.13 36.46
C ASP A 461 -4.66 -0.47 35.41
N GLY A 462 -5.17 -1.27 34.46
CA GLY A 462 -4.35 -1.82 33.38
C GLY A 462 -3.91 -0.73 32.41
N GLU A 463 -2.70 -0.83 31.85
CA GLU A 463 -2.10 0.14 30.92
C GLU A 463 -2.89 0.31 29.59
N SER A 464 -4.04 -0.38 29.40
CA SER A 464 -4.76 -0.47 28.12
C SER A 464 -6.29 -0.60 28.31
N SER A 465 -6.93 0.35 28.97
CA SER A 465 -8.40 0.46 29.00
C SER A 465 -8.89 1.86 28.68
N LEU A 466 -10.07 1.94 28.08
CA LEU A 466 -10.80 3.19 27.86
C LEU A 466 -12.00 3.25 28.83
N THR A 467 -12.27 4.41 29.41
CA THR A 467 -13.48 4.60 30.23
C THR A 467 -14.39 5.64 29.61
N ILE A 468 -15.69 5.33 29.48
CA ILE A 468 -16.72 6.26 29.03
C ILE A 468 -17.65 6.54 30.21
N MET A 469 -17.78 7.81 30.58
CA MET A 469 -18.47 8.21 31.81
C MET A 469 -19.29 9.49 31.61
N LYS A 470 -20.29 9.70 32.48
CA LYS A 470 -21.08 10.93 32.52
C LYS A 470 -20.26 12.04 33.18
N GLY A 471 -20.15 13.20 32.55
CA GLY A 471 -19.42 14.32 33.14
C GLY A 471 -17.93 14.02 33.32
N ILE A 472 -17.30 14.65 34.33
CA ILE A 472 -15.84 14.66 34.52
C ILE A 472 -15.40 13.77 35.67
N SER A 473 -14.22 13.19 35.49
CA SER A 473 -13.55 12.32 36.44
C SER A 473 -12.55 13.12 37.28
N ASP A 474 -12.50 12.87 38.58
CA ASP A 474 -11.43 13.31 39.50
C ASP A 474 -10.07 12.59 39.23
N ARG A 475 -9.96 11.79 38.16
CA ARG A 475 -8.75 11.00 37.84
C ARG A 475 -7.81 11.80 36.94
N LYS A 476 -6.62 12.08 37.47
CA LYS A 476 -5.48 12.69 36.77
C LYS A 476 -4.71 11.77 35.83
N ASP A 477 -5.07 10.49 35.80
CA ASP A 477 -4.44 9.48 34.98
C ASP A 477 -5.54 8.64 34.31
N VAL A 478 -5.34 8.29 33.04
CA VAL A 478 -6.06 7.29 32.21
C VAL A 478 -7.05 7.83 31.16
N ASN A 479 -6.86 7.38 29.91
CA ASN A 479 -7.66 7.57 28.69
C ASN A 479 -9.19 7.49 28.94
N GLY A 480 -9.84 8.62 29.19
CA GLY A 480 -11.29 8.72 29.42
C GLY A 480 -11.99 9.57 28.37
N VAL A 481 -13.20 9.16 27.95
CA VAL A 481 -14.09 9.97 27.09
C VAL A 481 -15.30 10.40 27.90
N SER A 482 -15.45 11.71 28.09
CA SER A 482 -16.60 12.28 28.78
C SER A 482 -17.82 12.33 27.86
N VAL A 483 -18.97 11.91 28.37
CA VAL A 483 -20.27 12.11 27.73
C VAL A 483 -21.01 13.25 28.41
N LEU A 484 -21.34 14.29 27.64
CA LEU A 484 -21.98 15.51 28.09
C LEU A 484 -23.39 15.59 27.51
N ASN A 485 -24.40 15.72 28.37
CA ASN A 485 -25.76 16.04 27.93
C ASN A 485 -25.95 17.56 27.99
N MET A 486 -26.46 18.16 26.91
CA MET A 486 -26.65 19.62 26.87
C MET A 486 -27.66 20.15 27.90
N SER A 487 -28.57 19.31 28.38
CA SER A 487 -29.58 19.64 29.39
C SER A 487 -29.04 19.71 30.83
N GLU A 488 -27.77 19.35 31.05
CA GLU A 488 -27.19 19.19 32.38
C GLU A 488 -26.07 20.21 32.64
N GLU A 489 -25.95 20.67 33.89
CA GLU A 489 -24.78 21.44 34.31
C GLU A 489 -23.59 20.50 34.53
N HIS A 490 -22.47 20.81 33.87
CA HIS A 490 -21.21 20.09 34.01
C HIS A 490 -20.18 21.00 34.68
N ILE A 491 -19.52 20.50 35.72
CA ILE A 491 -18.35 21.16 36.31
C ILE A 491 -17.13 20.63 35.56
N ILE A 492 -16.42 21.52 34.87
CA ILE A 492 -15.26 21.18 34.05
C ILE A 492 -13.98 21.70 34.68
N GLU A 493 -13.22 20.81 35.32
CA GLU A 493 -12.03 21.17 36.10
C GLU A 493 -10.71 20.87 35.36
N ASP A 494 -10.68 19.86 34.48
CA ASP A 494 -9.47 19.39 33.78
C ASP A 494 -9.65 19.32 32.25
N TYR A 495 -8.53 19.22 31.52
CA TYR A 495 -8.48 19.08 30.05
C TYR A 495 -8.51 17.60 29.65
N ASN A 496 -9.37 17.25 28.69
CA ASN A 496 -9.48 15.90 28.11
C ASN A 496 -9.37 16.02 26.58
N ASP A 497 -8.70 15.08 25.92
CA ASP A 497 -8.50 15.18 24.46
C ASP A 497 -9.83 15.13 23.68
N ALA A 498 -10.79 14.29 24.12
CA ALA A 498 -12.06 14.08 23.42
C ALA A 498 -13.29 13.99 24.33
N CYS A 499 -14.44 14.45 23.81
CA CYS A 499 -15.77 14.23 24.42
C CYS A 499 -16.83 13.79 23.41
N ILE A 500 -17.94 13.29 23.94
CA ILE A 500 -19.19 13.01 23.25
C ILE A 500 -20.26 13.96 23.78
N VAL A 501 -20.99 14.64 22.91
CA VAL A 501 -22.08 15.55 23.29
C VAL A 501 -23.39 15.00 22.74
N ASN A 502 -24.30 14.65 23.64
CA ASN A 502 -25.66 14.25 23.29
C ASN A 502 -26.51 15.50 23.04
N VAL A 503 -26.98 15.63 21.81
CA VAL A 503 -27.80 16.76 21.34
C VAL A 503 -29.23 16.28 21.16
N HIS A 504 -30.12 16.72 22.04
CA HIS A 504 -31.56 16.47 21.95
C HIS A 504 -32.27 17.64 21.27
N LYS A 505 -33.42 17.35 20.64
CA LYS A 505 -34.31 18.35 20.01
C LYS A 505 -34.53 19.58 20.89
N GLU A 506 -34.76 19.36 22.19
CA GLU A 506 -35.15 20.40 23.15
C GLU A 506 -34.07 21.47 23.38
N ASN A 507 -32.80 21.13 23.20
CA ASN A 507 -31.66 21.98 23.53
C ASN A 507 -30.86 22.40 22.29
N ILE A 508 -31.31 22.02 21.10
CA ILE A 508 -30.54 22.17 19.88
C ILE A 508 -30.21 23.64 19.57
N ASN A 509 -31.09 24.56 19.97
CA ASN A 509 -30.93 26.01 19.81
C ASN A 509 -29.80 26.61 20.65
N GLU A 510 -29.19 25.84 21.55
CA GLU A 510 -28.07 26.26 22.41
C GLU A 510 -26.75 25.57 22.04
N LEU A 511 -26.70 24.82 20.94
CA LEU A 511 -25.55 24.01 20.55
C LEU A 511 -24.27 24.84 20.43
N ALA A 512 -24.28 25.93 19.68
CA ALA A 512 -23.06 26.72 19.47
C ALA A 512 -22.61 27.42 20.76
N SER A 513 -23.53 27.82 21.64
CA SER A 513 -23.19 28.37 22.96
C SER A 513 -22.59 27.31 23.88
N PHE A 514 -23.12 26.10 23.87
CA PHE A 514 -22.62 24.99 24.67
C PHE A 514 -21.21 24.60 24.23
N ILE A 515 -20.98 24.44 22.92
CA ILE A 515 -19.65 24.11 22.39
C ILE A 515 -18.63 25.22 22.70
N ARG A 516 -19.03 26.49 22.61
CA ARG A 516 -18.16 27.61 23.02
C ARG A 516 -17.74 27.52 24.48
N LYS A 517 -18.58 26.98 25.37
CA LYS A 517 -18.27 26.84 26.80
C LYS A 517 -17.26 25.72 27.07
N ILE A 518 -17.31 24.63 26.31
CA ILE A 518 -16.48 23.44 26.57
C ILE A 518 -15.21 23.38 25.70
N LYS A 519 -15.10 24.18 24.63
CA LYS A 519 -13.98 24.10 23.67
C LYS A 519 -12.59 24.31 24.27
N GLU A 520 -12.49 25.00 25.41
CA GLU A 520 -11.21 25.23 26.09
C GLU A 520 -10.69 23.96 26.77
N ASN A 521 -11.57 22.98 26.99
CA ASN A 521 -11.28 21.74 27.72
C ASN A 521 -11.17 20.51 26.82
N TYR A 522 -11.58 20.61 25.55
CA TYR A 522 -11.61 19.49 24.61
C TYR A 522 -11.11 19.89 23.23
N SER A 523 -10.14 19.14 22.69
CA SER A 523 -9.69 19.30 21.30
C SER A 523 -10.62 18.62 20.30
N ARG A 524 -11.30 17.55 20.71
CA ARG A 524 -12.17 16.72 19.86
C ARG A 524 -13.57 16.59 20.45
N ILE A 525 -14.58 16.99 19.68
CA ILE A 525 -15.98 16.95 20.09
C ILE A 525 -16.80 16.11 19.10
N ASN A 526 -17.41 15.04 19.60
CA ASN A 526 -18.27 14.17 18.81
C ASN A 526 -19.73 14.44 19.16
N LEU A 527 -20.47 15.09 18.25
CA LEU A 527 -21.90 15.31 18.40
C LEU A 527 -22.66 14.03 18.06
N ILE A 528 -23.55 13.62 18.96
CA ILE A 528 -24.52 12.55 18.75
C ILE A 528 -25.90 13.18 18.77
N ILE A 529 -26.54 13.17 17.60
CA ILE A 529 -27.89 13.71 17.43
C ILE A 529 -28.88 12.67 17.93
N LYS A 530 -29.50 12.95 19.07
CA LYS A 530 -30.50 12.11 19.70
C LYS A 530 -31.86 12.43 19.08
N ASP A 531 -32.84 11.56 19.35
CA ASP A 531 -34.28 11.81 19.15
C ASP A 531 -34.73 12.34 17.77
N ILE A 532 -33.90 12.11 16.74
CA ILE A 532 -34.07 12.64 15.36
C ILE A 532 -35.38 12.26 14.70
N GLN A 533 -35.95 11.10 15.09
CA GLN A 533 -37.26 10.64 14.61
C GLN A 533 -38.42 11.58 15.00
N TYR A 534 -38.20 12.48 15.96
CA TYR A 534 -39.18 13.46 16.41
C TYR A 534 -38.90 14.88 15.89
N TRP A 535 -37.89 15.05 15.03
CA TRP A 535 -37.55 16.34 14.45
C TRP A 535 -38.46 16.68 13.28
N ASP A 536 -38.76 17.97 13.13
CA ASP A 536 -39.46 18.52 11.98
C ASP A 536 -38.56 19.49 11.18
N GLU A 537 -39.07 20.06 10.10
CA GLU A 537 -38.31 20.99 9.25
C GLU A 537 -37.78 22.21 10.01
N LYS A 538 -38.51 22.66 11.03
CA LYS A 538 -38.10 23.82 11.84
C LYS A 538 -36.92 23.46 12.75
N ASP A 539 -36.90 22.26 13.31
CA ASP A 539 -35.77 21.78 14.11
C ASP A 539 -34.50 21.66 13.25
N ILE A 540 -34.64 21.16 12.02
CA ILE A 540 -33.54 21.08 11.04
C ILE A 540 -33.01 22.47 10.70
N GLU A 541 -33.90 23.46 10.51
CA GLU A 541 -33.50 24.85 10.28
C GLU A 541 -32.75 25.45 11.49
N ILE A 542 -33.19 25.18 12.72
CA ILE A 542 -32.50 25.61 13.94
C ILE A 542 -31.12 24.95 14.01
N TYR A 543 -31.01 23.64 13.76
CA TYR A 543 -29.74 22.94 13.73
C TYR A 543 -28.76 23.55 12.73
N SER A 544 -29.23 23.79 11.50
CA SER A 544 -28.42 24.41 10.45
C SER A 544 -27.89 25.78 10.88
N ASN A 545 -28.74 26.61 11.50
CA ASN A 545 -28.34 27.91 12.01
C ASN A 545 -27.30 27.82 13.14
N GLU A 546 -27.38 26.80 13.99
CA GLU A 546 -26.38 26.56 15.04
C GLU A 546 -25.06 26.03 14.48
N LEU A 547 -25.10 25.17 13.45
CA LEU A 547 -23.90 24.76 12.73
C LEU A 547 -23.20 25.95 12.07
N ASP A 548 -23.93 26.88 11.47
CA ASP A 548 -23.35 28.11 10.90
C ASP A 548 -22.65 28.98 11.96
N LYS A 549 -23.21 29.04 13.18
CA LYS A 549 -22.55 29.70 14.31
C LYS A 549 -21.31 28.94 14.76
N LEU A 550 -21.36 27.61 14.76
CA LEU A 550 -20.24 26.75 15.14
C LEU A 550 -19.08 26.83 14.14
N ILE A 551 -19.36 26.92 12.84
CA ILE A 551 -18.35 27.15 11.79
C ILE A 551 -17.53 28.41 12.11
N LYS A 552 -18.18 29.50 12.56
CA LYS A 552 -17.47 30.74 12.94
C LYS A 552 -16.53 30.50 14.13
N ILE A 553 -16.95 29.74 15.13
CA ILE A 553 -16.13 29.37 16.30
C ILE A 553 -14.90 28.56 15.87
N ILE A 554 -15.08 27.56 15.01
CA ILE A 554 -13.99 26.71 14.51
C ILE A 554 -12.99 27.55 13.72
N VAL A 555 -13.46 28.36 12.77
CA VAL A 555 -12.60 29.24 11.95
C VAL A 555 -11.83 30.24 12.81
N GLU A 556 -12.44 30.82 13.84
CA GLU A 556 -11.75 31.71 14.78
C GLU A 556 -10.67 30.97 15.58
N SER A 557 -10.97 29.76 16.06
CA SER A 557 -10.02 28.95 16.82
C SER A 557 -8.81 28.55 15.96
N TYR A 558 -9.03 28.15 14.71
CA TYR A 558 -7.97 27.84 13.74
C TYR A 558 -7.07 29.04 13.44
N LYS A 559 -7.64 30.26 13.34
CA LYS A 559 -6.85 31.49 13.17
C LYS A 559 -5.95 31.80 14.37
N ASN A 560 -6.33 31.34 15.55
CA ASN A 560 -5.58 31.51 16.79
C ASN A 560 -4.62 30.33 17.09
N ASN A 561 -4.47 29.37 16.17
CA ASN A 561 -3.74 28.10 16.39
C ASN A 561 -4.34 27.24 17.54
N GLU A 562 -5.62 27.37 17.82
CA GLU A 562 -6.39 26.52 18.74
C GLU A 562 -7.19 25.52 17.89
N VAL A 563 -6.64 24.33 17.65
CA VAL A 563 -7.30 23.31 16.83
C VAL A 563 -8.45 22.68 17.62
N ILE A 564 -9.64 22.72 17.04
CA ILE A 564 -10.85 22.07 17.56
C ILE A 564 -11.54 21.29 16.44
N ASP A 565 -11.76 20.01 16.69
CA ASP A 565 -12.40 19.12 15.74
C ASP A 565 -13.81 18.79 16.20
N VAL A 566 -14.77 18.94 15.28
CA VAL A 566 -16.18 18.61 15.50
C VAL A 566 -16.61 17.64 14.41
N ASN A 567 -16.96 16.41 14.80
CA ASN A 567 -17.17 15.29 13.87
C ASN A 567 -18.07 15.60 12.65
N VAL A 568 -19.17 16.34 12.85
CA VAL A 568 -20.13 16.65 11.77
C VAL A 568 -19.67 17.76 10.81
N LEU A 569 -18.61 18.50 11.15
CA LEU A 569 -18.09 19.63 10.35
C LEU A 569 -16.67 19.40 9.85
N THR A 570 -15.75 18.96 10.72
CA THR A 570 -14.32 18.88 10.41
C THR A 570 -13.91 17.54 9.80
N ASP A 571 -14.53 16.43 10.18
CA ASP A 571 -14.16 15.11 9.65
C ASP A 571 -14.30 15.03 8.14
N ILE A 572 -15.27 15.75 7.57
CA ILE A 572 -15.51 15.78 6.12
C ILE A 572 -14.27 16.24 5.34
N PHE A 573 -13.37 17.01 5.96
CA PHE A 573 -12.12 17.45 5.32
C PHE A 573 -11.06 16.34 5.24
N GLU A 574 -11.10 15.37 6.16
CA GLU A 574 -10.06 14.36 6.34
C GLU A 574 -10.51 12.95 5.97
N LEU A 575 -11.81 12.68 5.99
CA LEU A 575 -12.38 11.37 5.71
C LEU A 575 -12.08 10.94 4.26
N GLN A 576 -11.30 9.87 4.14
CA GLN A 576 -11.09 9.15 2.87
C GLN A 576 -12.15 8.04 2.68
N GLU A 577 -12.67 7.49 3.78
CA GLU A 577 -13.78 6.53 3.83
C GLU A 577 -14.62 6.81 5.09
N HIS A 578 -15.94 6.54 5.05
CA HIS A 578 -16.77 6.64 6.25
C HIS A 578 -16.46 5.47 7.20
N ASN A 579 -16.11 5.79 8.45
CA ASN A 579 -16.04 4.81 9.53
C ASN A 579 -17.43 4.21 9.77
N ARG A 580 -17.60 2.92 9.46
CA ARG A 580 -18.85 2.19 9.71
C ARG A 580 -18.90 1.72 11.15
N CYS A 581 -20.11 1.53 11.68
CA CYS A 581 -20.30 0.90 12.98
C CYS A 581 -19.67 -0.51 12.98
N SER A 582 -18.80 -0.79 13.96
CA SER A 582 -18.11 -2.08 14.11
C SER A 582 -18.81 -3.05 15.08
N ALA A 583 -20.02 -2.70 15.52
CA ALA A 583 -20.84 -3.53 16.41
C ALA A 583 -21.08 -4.93 15.83
N GLY A 584 -20.87 -5.95 16.65
CA GLY A 584 -21.02 -7.36 16.24
C GLY A 584 -19.86 -7.93 15.40
N VAL A 585 -18.92 -7.09 14.95
CA VAL A 585 -17.76 -7.52 14.15
C VAL A 585 -16.46 -7.41 14.97
N TYR A 586 -16.16 -6.21 15.48
CA TYR A 586 -14.97 -5.94 16.30
C TYR A 586 -15.34 -5.36 17.67
N THR A 587 -16.55 -4.81 17.81
CA THR A 587 -17.05 -4.27 19.08
C THR A 587 -18.22 -5.10 19.57
N TYR A 588 -18.21 -5.45 20.86
CA TYR A 588 -19.28 -6.18 21.55
C TYR A 588 -19.59 -5.53 22.89
N ALA A 589 -20.71 -5.90 23.52
CA ALA A 589 -21.08 -5.38 24.84
C ALA A 589 -21.34 -6.51 25.84
N LEU A 590 -20.71 -6.42 27.01
CA LEU A 590 -20.96 -7.29 28.16
C LEU A 590 -21.90 -6.57 29.13
N ALA A 591 -23.06 -7.17 29.40
CA ALA A 591 -24.10 -6.57 30.23
C ALA A 591 -24.08 -7.06 31.69
N PRO A 592 -24.80 -6.40 32.63
CA PRO A 592 -24.87 -6.79 34.04
C PRO A 592 -25.35 -8.23 34.30
N ASN A 593 -26.08 -8.82 33.35
CA ASN A 593 -26.58 -10.19 33.43
C ASN A 593 -25.55 -11.27 32.98
N GLY A 594 -24.31 -10.86 32.67
CA GLY A 594 -23.23 -11.75 32.23
C GLY A 594 -23.34 -12.23 30.78
N LYS A 595 -24.28 -11.66 30.00
CA LYS A 595 -24.46 -11.99 28.58
C LYS A 595 -23.76 -10.99 27.68
N ILE A 596 -23.34 -11.46 26.51
CA ILE A 596 -22.66 -10.68 25.47
C ILE A 596 -23.64 -10.33 24.36
N TYR A 597 -23.65 -9.07 23.96
CA TYR A 597 -24.53 -8.50 22.94
C TYR A 597 -23.70 -7.86 21.81
N MET A 598 -24.32 -7.62 20.66
CA MET A 598 -23.65 -6.94 19.55
C MET A 598 -23.21 -5.52 19.90
N CYS A 599 -24.05 -4.79 20.64
CA CYS A 599 -23.76 -3.47 21.18
C CYS A 599 -24.72 -3.14 22.33
N PRO A 600 -24.50 -2.04 23.06
CA PRO A 600 -25.37 -1.66 24.17
C PRO A 600 -26.83 -1.40 23.75
N ALA A 601 -27.06 -0.91 22.53
CA ALA A 601 -28.40 -0.66 22.02
C ALA A 601 -29.28 -1.92 22.00
N VAL A 602 -28.68 -3.08 21.71
CA VAL A 602 -29.41 -4.36 21.70
C VAL A 602 -29.84 -4.72 23.12
N TYR A 603 -28.91 -4.65 24.09
CA TYR A 603 -29.22 -4.93 25.49
C TYR A 603 -30.34 -4.02 26.02
N PHE A 604 -30.27 -2.71 25.76
CA PHE A 604 -31.28 -1.77 26.26
C PHE A 604 -32.64 -1.87 25.57
N SER A 605 -32.70 -2.43 24.34
CA SER A 605 -33.95 -2.60 23.61
C SER A 605 -34.61 -3.95 23.85
N ASP A 606 -33.83 -5.04 23.95
CA ASP A 606 -34.29 -6.41 24.15
C ASP A 606 -33.16 -7.26 24.74
N ASP A 607 -33.23 -7.49 26.05
CA ASP A 607 -32.21 -8.23 26.80
C ASP A 607 -32.17 -9.74 26.48
N MET A 608 -33.14 -10.26 25.71
CA MET A 608 -33.15 -11.65 25.27
C MET A 608 -32.33 -11.88 23.98
N LYS A 609 -31.88 -10.82 23.29
CA LYS A 609 -31.12 -10.89 22.03
C LYS A 609 -29.59 -10.95 22.23
N TYR A 610 -29.14 -11.69 23.24
CA TYR A 610 -27.71 -11.92 23.43
C TYR A 610 -27.16 -12.86 22.36
N ILE A 611 -25.89 -12.69 22.05
CA ILE A 611 -25.14 -13.50 21.07
C ILE A 611 -24.09 -14.40 21.73
N GLY A 612 -24.07 -14.43 23.06
CA GLY A 612 -23.11 -15.21 23.83
C GLY A 612 -23.15 -14.92 25.32
N SER A 613 -22.21 -15.50 26.04
CA SER A 613 -21.97 -15.25 27.47
C SER A 613 -20.47 -15.29 27.77
N ILE A 614 -20.07 -14.85 28.95
CA ILE A 614 -18.67 -14.95 29.40
C ILE A 614 -18.24 -16.41 29.58
N GLU A 615 -19.19 -17.30 29.87
CA GLU A 615 -18.95 -18.73 30.07
C GLU A 615 -18.90 -19.51 28.76
N ASP A 616 -19.78 -19.19 27.82
CA ASP A 616 -19.99 -19.96 26.57
C ASP A 616 -19.29 -19.31 25.36
N GLY A 617 -18.78 -18.09 25.51
CA GLY A 617 -18.21 -17.29 24.42
C GLY A 617 -19.25 -16.69 23.47
N ILE A 618 -18.78 -16.14 22.36
CA ILE A 618 -19.62 -15.56 21.29
C ILE A 618 -19.96 -16.64 20.27
N LEU A 619 -21.25 -16.88 20.06
CA LEU A 619 -21.79 -17.94 19.19
C LEU A 619 -21.38 -17.75 17.72
N GLU A 620 -21.00 -18.84 17.03
CA GLU A 620 -20.46 -18.80 15.66
C GLU A 620 -21.49 -18.43 14.58
N ASP A 621 -22.74 -18.86 14.72
CA ASP A 621 -23.81 -18.61 13.71
C ASP A 621 -24.04 -17.10 13.46
N PHE A 622 -23.77 -16.26 14.47
CA PHE A 622 -23.89 -14.82 14.37
C PHE A 622 -22.68 -14.15 13.71
N LYS A 623 -21.52 -14.81 13.62
CA LYS A 623 -20.31 -14.21 12.99
C LYS A 623 -20.46 -14.09 11.46
N GLU A 624 -21.25 -14.95 10.82
CA GLU A 624 -21.45 -14.90 9.36
C GLU A 624 -22.55 -13.93 8.93
N GLU A 625 -23.67 -13.84 9.67
CA GLU A 625 -24.78 -12.94 9.34
C GLU A 625 -24.35 -11.45 9.32
N PHE A 626 -23.39 -11.08 10.16
CA PHE A 626 -22.94 -9.70 10.34
C PHE A 626 -21.68 -9.31 9.55
N ARG A 627 -21.09 -10.24 8.79
CA ARG A 627 -19.99 -9.93 7.84
C ARG A 627 -20.46 -9.31 6.52
N THR A 628 -21.77 -9.14 6.34
CA THR A 628 -22.32 -8.53 5.13
C THR A 628 -21.97 -7.03 5.06
N LYS A 629 -21.43 -6.60 3.92
CA LYS A 629 -20.97 -5.22 3.63
C LYS A 629 -22.05 -4.11 3.75
N ASN A 630 -23.25 -4.42 4.25
CA ASN A 630 -24.42 -3.53 4.25
C ASN A 630 -25.14 -3.47 5.61
N LEU A 631 -24.44 -3.63 6.75
CA LEU A 631 -25.03 -3.27 8.04
C LEU A 631 -25.14 -1.76 8.17
N VAL A 632 -26.26 -1.22 7.70
CA VAL A 632 -26.81 0.05 8.15
C VAL A 632 -27.84 -0.29 9.23
N MET A 633 -27.35 -0.55 10.45
CA MET A 633 -28.22 -0.62 11.63
C MET A 633 -27.77 0.42 12.66
N CYS A 634 -27.70 1.67 12.23
CA CYS A 634 -28.08 2.85 13.01
C CYS A 634 -28.06 4.08 12.11
#